data_AF-A0AAW3ZTD6-F1
#
_entry.id   AF-A0AAW3ZTD6-F1
#
_cell.length_a   1.000
_cell.length_b   1.000
_cell.length_c   1.000
_cell.angle_alpha   90.00
_cell.angle_beta   90.00
_cell.angle_gamma   90.00
#
_symmetry.space_group_name_H-M   'P 1'
#
loop_
_entity.id
_entity.type
_entity.pdbx_description
1 polymer ?
#
loop_
_entity_poly.entity_id
_entity_poly.type
_entity_poly.pdbx_seq_one_letter_code
_entity_poly.pdbx_strand_id
1 'polypeptide(L)'
;MNASLWVIATWVTLFATSAAAQMSGARSPGLKGAVAQSDQVGFRPIGGPPGGFVWEIDFNPLDPSMVVATTLTGPAYLSQDRGRSWRRLETMEGRSRGYAVAPLMRGVGFDPLDADVIYRGTQIGLDVSIDRGVTWIAVPGVSERIGEISVAPTQPRTIIAVSDLAPTRILRSVDGGQTWIDVKPDAMGMVASSCEVSSVSLGLTVCPDIGGQVFVSEDFGNSWDGFPIANGVSVAQRVALHPSSPDVMWVTSDKGIHKSVDRGRTWAPSPREFYGPLHLRPAPSNPQRLYGGSGSAQMRRSDDGGLSWQDISLPGIGLEVHAMAVAPDDQNLILAGSVGHGILRSTDGGSSWSAVEGFHSSNPETVIVGPPGSRQLLAQVAFGQLWRAPLAATTWQAVSLDFHSGSTVPSRLVVTRNEPLRVYMTNLGLMSVDGGQTWSDTDLPGAGAFASHTRSTVHLMAVAGSLVPDGIYRRPTASSSWTRIVDGRYQALAMESNDGGMRAVGIISTEMGMAQVARSVDDGLNWEVASIAEIATPASPTGIAIDPFDLEHVLICTINGLHRSVDGGASFSQVAELPATECYASFDPVNVGKVVIPFSDAQGSVGVFVSADAGVNWILLDKGLSGARLRSTPLFVAETGDVLIGEHFSGLLRMIELPVFVDSFE
;
A
#
# COMPACT_ATOMS: atom_id res chain seq x y z
N MET A 1 7.26 23.86 36.31
CA MET A 1 5.85 23.42 36.21
C MET A 1 5.04 24.52 35.53
N ASN A 2 4.39 24.16 34.41
CA ASN A 2 3.24 24.80 33.77
C ASN A 2 3.34 26.24 33.22
N ALA A 3 4.20 26.47 32.22
CA ALA A 3 4.08 27.65 31.34
C ALA A 3 4.14 27.31 29.83
N SER A 4 4.71 26.17 29.44
CA SER A 4 4.93 25.77 28.04
C SER A 4 3.74 25.08 27.35
N LEU A 5 2.73 24.62 28.11
CA LEU A 5 1.55 23.93 27.57
C LEU A 5 0.41 24.87 27.14
N TRP A 6 0.42 26.13 27.60
CA TRP A 6 -0.70 27.06 27.36
C TRP A 6 -0.62 27.82 26.04
N VAL A 7 0.53 27.88 25.38
CA VAL A 7 0.68 28.64 24.12
C VAL A 7 0.26 27.82 22.90
N ILE A 8 0.27 26.48 22.99
CA ILE A 8 -0.17 25.58 21.91
C ILE A 8 -1.71 25.45 21.90
N ALA A 9 -2.37 25.49 23.07
CA ALA A 9 -3.82 25.34 23.20
C ALA A 9 -4.63 26.51 22.59
N THR A 10 -4.08 27.73 22.56
CA THR A 10 -4.81 28.93 22.11
C THR A 10 -5.00 29.01 20.59
N TRP A 11 -4.30 28.17 19.82
CA TRP A 11 -4.42 28.09 18.35
C TRP A 11 -5.51 27.12 17.87
N VAL A 12 -5.96 26.19 18.73
CA VAL A 12 -6.89 25.10 18.42
C VAL A 12 -8.29 25.62 18.05
N THR A 13 -8.70 26.78 18.55
CA THR A 13 -10.06 27.31 18.36
C THR A 13 -10.28 28.13 17.09
N LEU A 14 -9.25 28.55 16.34
CA LEU A 14 -9.42 29.46 15.19
C LEU A 14 -9.44 28.77 13.80
N PHE A 15 -9.02 27.50 13.70
CA PHE A 15 -8.97 26.79 12.41
C PHE A 15 -10.13 25.80 12.19
N ALA A 16 -10.90 25.46 13.23
CA ALA A 16 -12.02 24.51 13.12
C ALA A 16 -13.22 25.05 12.32
N THR A 17 -13.33 26.36 12.10
CA THR A 17 -14.51 26.98 11.47
C THR A 17 -14.39 27.26 9.97
N SER A 18 -13.21 27.09 9.34
CA SER A 18 -13.03 27.40 7.91
C SER A 18 -13.09 26.20 6.97
N ALA A 19 -12.93 24.96 7.48
CA ALA A 19 -12.95 23.74 6.66
C ALA A 19 -14.37 23.33 6.20
N ALA A 20 -15.41 23.67 6.98
CA ALA A 20 -16.80 23.33 6.65
C ALA A 20 -17.38 24.13 5.46
N ALA A 21 -16.79 25.28 5.11
CA ALA A 21 -17.33 26.18 4.08
C ALA A 21 -16.88 25.86 2.65
N GLN A 22 -15.87 25.01 2.44
CA GLN A 22 -15.38 24.64 1.10
C GLN A 22 -16.02 23.36 0.53
N MET A 23 -16.80 22.62 1.32
CA MET A 23 -17.45 21.37 0.88
C MET A 23 -18.70 21.58 -0.02
N SER A 24 -19.21 22.79 -0.18
CA SER A 24 -20.44 23.04 -0.96
C SER A 24 -20.20 23.39 -2.44
N GLY A 25 -18.96 23.50 -2.89
CA GLY A 25 -18.61 24.16 -4.16
C GLY A 25 -18.47 23.28 -5.41
N ALA A 26 -18.32 21.96 -5.27
CA ALA A 26 -18.10 21.05 -6.40
C ALA A 26 -19.17 19.96 -6.45
N ARG A 27 -20.44 20.35 -6.68
CA ARG A 27 -21.47 19.40 -7.11
C ARG A 27 -21.41 19.32 -8.63
N SER A 28 -21.14 18.14 -9.18
CA SER A 28 -21.37 17.92 -10.61
C SER A 28 -22.87 18.10 -10.90
N PRO A 29 -23.23 18.82 -11.98
CA PRO A 29 -24.62 19.05 -12.35
C PRO A 29 -25.22 17.76 -12.94
N GLY A 30 -25.57 16.79 -12.09
CA GLY A 30 -26.20 15.54 -12.54
C GLY A 30 -26.54 14.56 -11.42
N LEU A 31 -25.69 14.48 -10.39
CA LEU A 31 -25.95 13.65 -9.20
C LEU A 31 -26.74 14.47 -8.18
N LYS A 32 -28.07 14.39 -8.21
CA LYS A 32 -28.91 14.89 -7.11
C LYS A 32 -28.72 13.95 -5.92
N GLY A 33 -27.85 14.31 -4.99
CA GLY A 33 -27.61 13.53 -3.79
C GLY A 33 -27.95 14.26 -2.50
N ALA A 34 -28.67 13.57 -1.61
CA ALA A 34 -28.74 13.90 -0.20
C ALA A 34 -27.45 13.43 0.49
N VAL A 35 -26.93 14.22 1.43
CA VAL A 35 -25.81 13.80 2.29
C VAL A 35 -26.38 12.95 3.42
N ALA A 36 -25.77 11.80 3.71
CA ALA A 36 -26.18 10.96 4.84
C ALA A 36 -26.12 11.76 6.15
N GLN A 37 -27.25 11.88 6.86
CA GLN A 37 -27.39 12.72 8.05
C GLN A 37 -26.91 12.08 9.37
N SER A 38 -26.29 10.89 9.34
CA SER A 38 -25.90 10.19 10.58
C SER A 38 -24.39 9.89 10.65
N ASP A 39 -23.86 9.84 11.86
CA ASP A 39 -22.49 9.41 12.17
C ASP A 39 -22.32 7.88 12.17
N GLN A 40 -23.38 7.14 11.84
CA GLN A 40 -23.39 5.67 11.80
C GLN A 40 -23.19 5.11 10.37
N VAL A 41 -23.31 5.94 9.32
CA VAL A 41 -23.13 5.51 7.92
C VAL A 41 -21.72 5.86 7.44
N GLY A 42 -20.95 4.85 7.04
CA GLY A 42 -19.58 5.03 6.57
C GLY A 42 -18.84 3.71 6.37
N PHE A 43 -17.52 3.74 6.48
CA PHE A 43 -16.66 2.57 6.33
C PHE A 43 -15.84 2.31 7.59
N ARG A 44 -15.66 1.03 7.93
CA ARG A 44 -14.65 0.61 8.91
C ARG A 44 -13.64 -0.32 8.28
N PRO A 45 -12.34 -0.16 8.59
CA PRO A 45 -11.35 -1.18 8.31
C PRO A 45 -11.73 -2.49 9.01
N ILE A 46 -11.70 -3.59 8.26
CA ILE A 46 -11.83 -4.95 8.80
C ILE A 46 -10.50 -5.72 8.73
N GLY A 47 -9.43 -5.00 8.41
CA GLY A 47 -8.08 -5.53 8.22
C GLY A 47 -7.82 -5.92 6.78
N GLY A 48 -6.84 -6.78 6.56
CA GLY A 48 -6.46 -7.25 5.23
C GLY A 48 -5.31 -8.25 5.35
N PRO A 49 -4.88 -8.88 4.26
CA PRO A 49 -3.69 -9.71 4.31
C PRO A 49 -2.50 -8.96 4.93
N PRO A 50 -1.73 -9.57 5.82
CA PRO A 50 -0.47 -8.99 6.26
C PRO A 50 0.42 -8.81 5.02
N GLY A 51 1.06 -7.66 4.92
CA GLY A 51 1.82 -7.30 3.73
C GLY A 51 2.05 -5.81 3.58
N GLY A 52 2.67 -5.47 2.46
CA GLY A 52 3.13 -4.12 2.15
C GLY A 52 4.65 -4.02 2.13
N PHE A 53 5.14 -2.85 1.79
CA PHE A 53 6.56 -2.53 1.76
C PHE A 53 6.88 -1.73 3.01
N VAL A 54 7.49 -2.36 4.00
CA VAL A 54 7.97 -1.68 5.21
C VAL A 54 9.27 -0.97 4.87
N TRP A 55 9.34 0.34 5.13
CA TRP A 55 10.50 1.14 4.78
C TRP A 55 11.45 1.36 5.97
N GLU A 56 10.90 1.68 7.13
CA GLU A 56 11.68 1.84 8.35
C GLU A 56 10.92 1.31 9.56
N ILE A 57 11.66 0.79 10.54
CA ILE A 57 11.16 0.35 11.84
C ILE A 57 12.10 0.93 12.88
N ASP A 58 11.54 1.50 13.96
CA ASP A 58 12.33 2.00 15.08
C ASP A 58 11.70 1.64 16.42
N PHE A 59 12.54 1.25 17.38
CA PHE A 59 12.13 1.00 18.77
C PHE A 59 12.27 2.29 19.55
N ASN A 60 11.30 2.57 20.41
CA ASN A 60 11.46 3.67 21.34
C ASN A 60 12.57 3.33 22.35
N PRO A 61 13.61 4.16 22.48
CA PRO A 61 14.76 3.87 23.34
C PRO A 61 14.45 4.01 24.84
N LEU A 62 13.40 4.74 25.21
CA LEU A 62 12.95 4.93 26.60
C LEU A 62 11.91 3.90 27.03
N ASP A 63 11.03 3.52 26.11
CA ASP A 63 9.99 2.51 26.34
C ASP A 63 10.01 1.47 25.20
N PRO A 64 10.77 0.39 25.35
CA PRO A 64 10.93 -0.60 24.28
C PRO A 64 9.64 -1.39 23.98
N SER A 65 8.55 -1.18 24.72
CA SER A 65 7.22 -1.64 24.34
C SER A 65 6.68 -0.94 23.10
N MET A 66 7.11 0.31 22.88
CA MET A 66 6.70 1.11 21.75
C MET A 66 7.61 0.91 20.53
N VAL A 67 6.99 0.68 19.39
CA VAL A 67 7.68 0.51 18.11
C VAL A 67 6.90 1.24 17.03
N VAL A 68 7.59 1.98 16.18
CA VAL A 68 6.98 2.64 15.03
C VAL A 68 7.49 2.01 13.74
N ALA A 69 6.63 1.92 12.74
CA ALA A 69 6.99 1.42 11.42
C ALA A 69 6.36 2.28 10.32
N THR A 70 7.15 2.63 9.30
CA THR A 70 6.70 3.32 8.10
C THR A 70 6.59 2.37 6.93
N THR A 71 5.79 2.78 5.95
CA THR A 71 5.54 2.00 4.75
C THR A 71 5.81 2.87 3.53
N LEU A 72 6.27 2.26 2.43
CA LEU A 72 6.67 3.00 1.24
C LEU A 72 5.56 3.90 0.72
N THR A 73 4.31 3.45 0.73
CA THR A 73 3.16 4.16 0.12
C THR A 73 1.91 4.11 1.00
N GLY A 74 1.99 3.61 2.23
CA GLY A 74 0.84 3.46 3.14
C GLY A 74 0.95 4.33 4.38
N PRO A 75 0.11 4.11 5.40
CA PRO A 75 0.20 4.82 6.67
C PRO A 75 1.40 4.34 7.52
N ALA A 76 1.74 5.10 8.55
CA ALA A 76 2.66 4.67 9.60
C ALA A 76 1.87 3.89 10.66
N TYR A 77 2.55 3.00 11.37
CA TYR A 77 1.96 2.15 12.39
C TYR A 77 2.71 2.29 13.71
N LEU A 78 1.99 2.16 14.81
CA LEU A 78 2.53 2.11 16.17
C LEU A 78 2.13 0.80 16.83
N SER A 79 3.11 0.11 17.40
CA SER A 79 2.94 -0.97 18.36
C SER A 79 3.23 -0.46 19.76
N GLN A 80 2.52 -1.00 20.76
CA GLN A 80 2.73 -0.72 22.18
C GLN A 80 2.99 -2.01 22.97
N ASP A 81 3.29 -3.11 22.27
CA ASP A 81 3.49 -4.44 22.83
C ASP A 81 4.70 -5.16 22.22
N ARG A 82 5.73 -4.39 21.86
CA ARG A 82 6.99 -4.87 21.30
C ARG A 82 6.84 -5.53 19.92
N GLY A 83 5.99 -4.93 19.08
CA GLY A 83 5.73 -5.36 17.72
C GLY A 83 4.83 -6.58 17.59
N ARG A 84 4.05 -6.95 18.62
CA ARG A 84 3.12 -8.09 18.55
C ARG A 84 1.81 -7.69 17.85
N SER A 85 1.33 -6.48 18.10
CA SER A 85 0.18 -5.88 17.43
C SER A 85 0.49 -4.44 17.02
N TRP A 86 -0.21 -3.98 15.99
CA TRP A 86 0.01 -2.68 15.36
C TRP A 86 -1.31 -1.95 15.18
N ARG A 87 -1.34 -0.67 15.53
CA ARG A 87 -2.42 0.25 15.13
C ARG A 87 -1.91 1.22 14.10
N ARG A 88 -2.79 1.62 13.18
CA ARG A 88 -2.54 2.71 12.23
C ARG A 88 -2.38 4.03 13.00
N LEU A 89 -1.41 4.85 12.59
CA LEU A 89 -1.29 6.24 13.00
C LEU A 89 -2.08 7.14 12.04
N GLU A 90 -2.75 8.14 12.58
CA GLU A 90 -3.53 9.12 11.82
C GLU A 90 -2.62 9.87 10.85
N THR A 91 -3.10 10.10 9.63
CA THR A 91 -2.45 11.01 8.68
C THR A 91 -3.03 12.41 8.86
N MET A 92 -2.22 13.46 8.66
CA MET A 92 -2.73 14.84 8.67
C MET A 92 -3.86 14.99 7.65
N GLU A 93 -5.10 15.17 8.14
CA GLU A 93 -6.21 15.55 7.28
C GLU A 93 -5.85 16.85 6.54
N GLY A 94 -5.90 16.82 5.21
CA GLY A 94 -5.83 18.01 4.37
C GLY A 94 -4.47 18.36 3.74
N ARG A 95 -3.34 17.80 4.18
CA ARG A 95 -2.03 18.01 3.49
C ARG A 95 -1.68 16.94 2.45
N SER A 96 -2.24 15.75 2.58
CA SER A 96 -2.15 14.66 1.59
C SER A 96 -3.23 14.74 0.50
N ARG A 97 -4.21 15.66 0.64
CA ARG A 97 -5.20 15.95 -0.41
C ARG A 97 -4.50 16.67 -1.57
N GLY A 98 -4.36 15.98 -2.71
CA GLY A 98 -3.71 16.50 -3.92
C GLY A 98 -2.72 15.54 -4.56
N TYR A 99 -2.25 14.51 -3.84
CA TYR A 99 -1.28 13.56 -4.36
C TYR A 99 -1.96 12.28 -4.84
N ALA A 100 -1.73 11.95 -6.12
CA ALA A 100 -2.19 10.73 -6.78
C ALA A 100 -1.71 9.42 -6.08
N VAL A 101 -0.76 9.50 -5.16
CA VAL A 101 -0.19 8.40 -4.35
C VAL A 101 -0.05 8.90 -2.93
N ALA A 102 -0.36 8.06 -1.93
CA ALA A 102 -0.11 8.37 -0.53
C ALA A 102 1.37 8.74 -0.32
N PRO A 103 1.68 9.72 0.54
CA PRO A 103 3.02 10.28 0.65
C PRO A 103 4.01 9.20 1.06
N LEU A 104 5.14 9.11 0.37
CA LEU A 104 6.18 8.16 0.72
C LEU A 104 6.71 8.49 2.12
N MET A 105 6.44 7.62 3.10
CA MET A 105 6.99 7.76 4.43
C MET A 105 8.26 6.93 4.52
N ARG A 106 9.37 7.63 4.65
CA ARG A 106 10.70 7.01 4.67
C ARG A 106 11.32 7.08 6.05
N GLY A 107 11.51 8.29 6.58
CA GLY A 107 12.11 8.53 7.89
C GLY A 107 11.11 8.46 9.05
N VAL A 108 11.46 7.79 10.15
CA VAL A 108 10.75 7.88 11.44
C VAL A 108 11.71 7.73 12.62
N GLY A 109 11.41 8.39 13.74
CA GLY A 109 12.17 8.22 14.97
C GLY A 109 11.44 8.73 16.21
N PHE A 110 11.74 8.15 17.35
CA PHE A 110 11.26 8.63 18.65
C PHE A 110 12.16 9.73 19.21
N ASP A 111 11.59 10.68 19.96
CA ASP A 111 12.41 11.55 20.82
C ASP A 111 13.01 10.67 21.94
N PRO A 112 14.34 10.64 22.07
CA PRO A 112 15.00 9.77 23.02
C PRO A 112 14.99 10.33 24.46
N LEU A 113 14.40 11.50 24.69
CA LEU A 113 14.15 12.11 25.99
C LEU A 113 12.65 12.24 26.32
N ASP A 114 11.76 11.93 25.37
CA ASP A 114 10.31 11.94 25.58
C ASP A 114 9.64 10.82 24.77
N ALA A 115 9.17 9.78 25.47
CA ALA A 115 8.65 8.59 24.82
C ALA A 115 7.36 8.83 24.00
N ASP A 116 6.66 9.96 24.23
CA ASP A 116 5.40 10.27 23.56
C ASP A 116 5.61 11.07 22.26
N VAL A 117 6.83 11.56 22.02
CA VAL A 117 7.17 12.38 20.88
C VAL A 117 7.71 11.51 19.74
N ILE A 118 7.13 11.68 18.56
CA ILE A 118 7.47 10.93 17.34
C ILE A 118 7.69 11.92 16.20
N TYR A 119 8.80 11.78 15.49
CA TYR A 119 9.10 12.52 14.26
C TYR A 119 8.86 11.62 13.05
N ARG A 120 8.26 12.16 11.98
CA ARG A 120 8.11 11.45 10.70
C ARG A 120 8.50 12.33 9.51
N GLY A 121 9.24 11.74 8.58
CA GLY A 121 9.58 12.35 7.31
C GLY A 121 8.47 12.11 6.30
N THR A 122 8.15 13.13 5.52
CA THR A 122 7.11 13.09 4.48
C THR A 122 7.65 13.62 3.16
N GLN A 123 6.84 13.53 2.09
CA GLN A 123 7.17 14.12 0.78
C GLN A 123 7.26 15.66 0.79
N ILE A 124 6.70 16.31 1.81
CA ILE A 124 6.50 17.76 1.85
C ILE A 124 7.06 18.41 3.13
N GLY A 125 7.92 17.70 3.86
CA GLY A 125 8.52 18.19 5.09
C GLY A 125 8.62 17.14 6.19
N LEU A 126 8.80 17.63 7.41
CA LEU A 126 8.85 16.86 8.64
C LEU A 126 7.61 17.15 9.48
N ASP A 127 6.99 16.12 10.03
CA ASP A 127 5.92 16.27 11.03
C ASP A 127 6.39 15.75 12.38
N VAL A 128 5.82 16.32 13.45
CA VAL A 128 6.01 15.88 14.83
C VAL A 128 4.66 15.59 15.48
N SER A 129 4.62 14.52 16.25
CA SER A 129 3.54 14.21 17.18
C SER A 129 4.07 14.34 18.59
N ILE A 130 3.25 14.86 19.52
CA ILE A 130 3.56 14.91 20.96
C ILE A 130 2.66 13.98 21.80
N ASP A 131 1.82 13.18 21.15
CA ASP A 131 0.78 12.36 21.78
C ASP A 131 0.73 10.93 21.21
N ARG A 132 1.91 10.36 20.89
CA ARG A 132 2.06 8.99 20.32
C ARG A 132 1.33 8.79 18.98
N GLY A 133 1.35 9.80 18.13
CA GLY A 133 0.86 9.79 16.76
C GLY A 133 -0.66 9.86 16.67
N VAL A 134 -1.33 10.40 17.69
CA VAL A 134 -2.77 10.71 17.64
C VAL A 134 -2.98 11.98 16.83
N THR A 135 -2.20 13.02 17.10
CA THR A 135 -2.17 14.25 16.33
C THR A 135 -0.78 14.54 15.80
N TRP A 136 -0.73 15.26 14.68
CA TRP A 136 0.52 15.61 14.00
C TRP A 136 0.55 17.10 13.71
N ILE A 137 1.73 17.68 13.79
CA ILE A 137 1.99 19.09 13.52
C ILE A 137 3.16 19.17 12.56
N ALA A 138 3.01 19.96 11.51
CA ALA A 138 4.10 20.21 10.56
C ALA A 138 5.19 21.05 11.22
N VAL A 139 6.44 20.62 11.08
CA VAL A 139 7.60 21.33 11.61
C VAL A 139 7.91 22.55 10.72
N PRO A 140 7.84 23.79 11.25
CA PRO A 140 8.12 24.98 10.47
C PRO A 140 9.56 25.01 9.96
N GLY A 141 9.76 25.45 8.71
CA GLY A 141 11.10 25.60 8.12
C GLY A 141 11.68 24.32 7.50
N VAL A 142 11.00 23.19 7.63
CA VAL A 142 11.36 21.92 6.96
C VAL A 142 10.26 21.57 5.96
N SER A 143 10.50 21.88 4.68
CA SER A 143 9.50 21.71 3.61
C SER A 143 9.94 20.77 2.49
N GLU A 144 11.17 20.27 2.55
CA GLU A 144 11.65 19.26 1.61
C GLU A 144 11.23 17.84 1.99
N ARG A 145 11.31 16.92 1.01
CA ARG A 145 11.10 15.50 1.26
C ARG A 145 12.18 14.98 2.21
N ILE A 146 11.78 14.44 3.36
CA ILE A 146 12.69 13.87 4.37
C ILE A 146 12.70 12.36 4.24
N GLY A 147 13.88 11.81 3.93
CA GLY A 147 14.10 10.39 3.71
C GLY A 147 14.52 9.64 4.96
N GLU A 148 15.17 10.31 5.91
CA GLU A 148 15.77 9.69 7.09
C GLU A 148 15.82 10.68 8.25
N ILE A 149 15.64 10.15 9.46
CA ILE A 149 15.70 10.91 10.70
C ILE A 149 16.57 10.11 11.67
N SER A 150 17.58 10.76 12.24
CA SER A 150 18.37 10.20 13.33
C SER A 150 18.29 11.14 14.53
N VAL A 151 17.98 10.57 15.69
CA VAL A 151 17.74 11.32 16.94
C VAL A 151 18.68 10.79 18.02
N ALA A 152 19.43 11.67 18.68
CA ALA A 152 20.33 11.27 19.75
C ALA A 152 19.83 11.70 21.15
N PRO A 153 19.94 10.84 22.20
CA PRO A 153 19.63 11.16 23.61
C PRO A 153 20.60 12.16 24.25
N THR A 154 21.16 13.08 23.47
CA THR A 154 22.14 14.05 23.95
C THR A 154 21.47 15.30 24.51
N GLN A 155 22.19 16.03 25.36
CA GLN A 155 21.88 17.42 25.69
C GLN A 155 23.01 18.31 25.14
N PRO A 156 22.74 19.23 24.20
CA PRO A 156 21.44 19.58 23.61
C PRO A 156 20.76 18.47 22.78
N ARG A 157 19.43 18.50 22.69
CA ARG A 157 18.58 17.54 21.94
C ARG A 157 18.88 17.62 20.45
N THR A 158 19.73 16.72 19.96
CA THR A 158 20.20 16.76 18.56
C THR A 158 19.35 15.86 17.68
N ILE A 159 18.81 16.44 16.61
CA ILE A 159 18.03 15.74 15.57
C ILE A 159 18.67 16.05 14.22
N ILE A 160 18.94 15.01 13.44
CA ILE A 160 19.36 15.13 12.05
C ILE A 160 18.25 14.58 11.16
N ALA A 161 17.84 15.38 10.18
CA ALA A 161 16.91 14.99 9.14
C ALA A 161 17.60 15.14 7.77
N VAL A 162 17.59 14.08 6.98
CA VAL A 162 18.26 14.05 5.67
C VAL A 162 17.22 14.06 4.57
N SER A 163 17.36 14.99 3.62
CA SER A 163 16.52 15.00 2.42
C SER A 163 17.04 14.03 1.36
N ASP A 164 16.15 13.35 0.65
CA ASP A 164 16.49 12.28 -0.28
C ASP A 164 16.28 12.69 -1.77
N LEU A 165 16.09 13.97 -2.03
CA LEU A 165 16.10 14.56 -3.37
C LEU A 165 17.41 15.32 -3.59
N ALA A 166 17.96 15.24 -4.80
CA ALA A 166 19.14 16.00 -5.16
C ALA A 166 18.77 17.46 -5.48
N PRO A 167 19.48 18.47 -4.93
CA PRO A 167 20.58 18.34 -3.97
C PRO A 167 20.09 17.99 -2.56
N THR A 168 20.72 16.98 -1.94
CA THR A 168 20.44 16.58 -0.56
C THR A 168 20.78 17.70 0.41
N ARG A 169 19.98 17.84 1.47
CA ARG A 169 20.21 18.72 2.62
C ARG A 169 20.37 17.84 3.85
N ILE A 170 21.24 18.27 4.75
CA ILE A 170 21.36 17.67 6.09
C ILE A 170 20.88 18.73 7.05
N LEU A 171 19.66 18.56 7.55
CA LEU A 171 19.02 19.50 8.46
C LEU A 171 19.31 19.08 9.89
N ARG A 172 19.69 20.05 10.71
CA ARG A 172 19.98 19.83 12.12
C ARG A 172 19.11 20.70 13.01
N SER A 173 18.57 20.09 14.05
CA SER A 173 18.08 20.76 15.25
C SER A 173 18.92 20.39 16.46
N VAL A 174 19.13 21.34 17.38
CA VAL A 174 19.75 21.12 18.70
C VAL A 174 18.79 21.49 19.86
N ASP A 175 17.53 21.77 19.55
CA ASP A 175 16.52 22.26 20.50
C ASP A 175 15.25 21.39 20.51
N GLY A 176 15.36 20.13 20.07
CA GLY A 176 14.23 19.19 20.04
C GLY A 176 13.26 19.46 18.87
N GLY A 177 13.78 19.97 17.76
CA GLY A 177 13.03 20.18 16.52
C GLY A 177 12.31 21.53 16.42
N GLN A 178 12.63 22.50 17.28
CA GLN A 178 12.02 23.84 17.23
C GLN A 178 12.65 24.70 16.13
N THR A 179 13.97 24.66 16.00
CA THR A 179 14.72 25.35 14.95
C THR A 179 15.61 24.38 14.17
N TRP A 180 15.77 24.66 12.88
CA TRP A 180 16.49 23.82 11.93
C TRP A 180 17.43 24.65 11.09
N ILE A 181 18.65 24.15 10.90
CA ILE A 181 19.62 24.73 9.97
C ILE A 181 20.18 23.68 9.03
N ASP A 182 20.60 24.08 7.84
CA ASP A 182 21.37 23.22 6.94
C ASP A 182 22.81 23.13 7.41
N VAL A 183 23.33 21.91 7.52
CA VAL A 183 24.70 21.62 7.94
C VAL A 183 25.45 20.78 6.92
N LYS A 184 24.92 20.60 5.70
CA LYS A 184 25.62 19.83 4.67
C LYS A 184 26.95 20.50 4.30
N PRO A 185 28.09 19.78 4.32
CA PRO A 185 29.36 20.33 3.88
C PRO A 185 29.45 20.44 2.35
N ASP A 186 30.11 21.47 1.86
CA ASP A 186 30.30 21.73 0.42
C ASP A 186 31.05 20.59 -0.30
N ALA A 187 31.97 19.94 0.40
CA ALA A 187 32.77 18.84 -0.14
C ALA A 187 31.97 17.55 -0.35
N MET A 188 30.84 17.39 0.33
CA MET A 188 29.98 16.21 0.18
C MET A 188 29.20 16.33 -1.13
N GLY A 189 29.18 15.24 -1.90
CA GLY A 189 28.56 15.20 -3.23
C GLY A 189 27.04 15.42 -3.24
N MET A 190 26.41 15.03 -4.36
CA MET A 190 25.00 15.32 -4.61
C MET A 190 24.02 14.60 -3.66
N VAL A 191 24.42 13.49 -3.03
CA VAL A 191 23.53 12.65 -2.22
C VAL A 191 24.24 12.11 -0.98
N ALA A 192 23.74 12.45 0.21
CA ALA A 192 24.04 11.71 1.44
C ALA A 192 23.17 10.47 1.46
N SER A 193 23.77 9.30 1.67
CA SER A 193 23.02 8.04 1.61
C SER A 193 22.40 7.67 2.95
N SER A 194 23.00 8.05 4.09
CA SER A 194 22.45 8.03 5.46
C SER A 194 23.11 9.08 6.35
N CYS A 195 22.55 9.31 7.55
CA CYS A 195 23.27 9.95 8.64
C CYS A 195 22.87 9.36 10.00
N GLU A 196 23.85 9.05 10.85
CA GLU A 196 23.62 8.63 12.24
C GLU A 196 24.23 9.63 13.21
N VAL A 197 23.53 9.91 14.31
CA VAL A 197 24.01 10.77 15.41
C VAL A 197 24.37 9.90 16.60
N SER A 198 25.54 10.15 17.20
CA SER A 198 25.98 9.38 18.36
C SER A 198 25.15 9.69 19.60
N SER A 199 24.71 8.63 20.28
CA SER A 199 24.08 8.70 21.59
C SER A 199 25.07 8.90 22.74
N VAL A 200 26.38 8.75 22.49
CA VAL A 200 27.43 8.73 23.53
C VAL A 200 28.54 9.76 23.34
N SER A 201 28.78 10.24 22.12
CA SER A 201 29.70 11.34 21.86
C SER A 201 28.92 12.56 21.40
N LEU A 202 28.94 13.61 22.22
CA LEU A 202 28.25 14.85 21.93
C LEU A 202 28.78 15.47 20.62
N GLY A 203 27.87 15.85 19.73
CA GLY A 203 28.23 16.47 18.45
C GLY A 203 28.72 15.52 17.36
N LEU A 204 28.87 14.22 17.66
CA LEU A 204 29.31 13.24 16.66
C LEU A 204 28.16 12.89 15.69
N THR A 205 28.30 13.29 14.43
CA THR A 205 27.40 12.93 13.33
C THR A 205 28.21 12.30 12.20
N VAL A 206 27.72 11.19 11.65
CA VAL A 206 28.42 10.45 10.59
C VAL A 206 27.48 10.24 9.41
N CYS A 207 27.91 10.64 8.21
CA CYS A 207 27.13 10.57 6.98
C CYS A 207 27.94 9.97 5.82
N PRO A 208 27.61 8.76 5.33
CA PRO A 208 28.18 8.23 4.10
C PRO A 208 27.67 8.95 2.84
N ASP A 209 28.51 8.95 1.79
CA ASP A 209 28.19 9.53 0.50
C ASP A 209 28.33 8.53 -0.67
N ILE A 210 27.74 8.91 -1.81
CA ILE A 210 27.86 8.18 -3.09
C ILE A 210 29.23 8.37 -3.78
N GLY A 211 30.22 8.92 -3.08
CA GLY A 211 31.63 9.02 -3.49
C GLY A 211 32.52 7.97 -2.83
N GLY A 212 31.95 7.05 -2.04
CA GLY A 212 32.69 6.03 -1.30
C GLY A 212 33.40 6.57 -0.05
N GLN A 213 32.95 7.73 0.46
CA GLN A 213 33.49 8.38 1.65
C GLN A 213 32.48 8.36 2.79
N VAL A 214 33.01 8.54 3.99
CA VAL A 214 32.25 8.80 5.20
C VAL A 214 32.65 10.17 5.73
N PHE A 215 31.68 11.06 5.87
CA PHE A 215 31.86 12.36 6.50
C PHE A 215 31.58 12.25 7.98
N VAL A 216 32.48 12.76 8.81
CA VAL A 216 32.39 12.77 10.27
C VAL A 216 32.45 14.21 10.75
N SER A 217 31.48 14.58 11.57
CA SER A 217 31.51 15.81 12.35
C SER A 217 31.61 15.49 13.82
N GLU A 218 32.42 16.22 14.58
CA GLU A 218 32.51 16.11 16.05
C GLU A 218 31.92 17.35 16.76
N ASP A 219 31.29 18.26 16.03
CA ASP A 219 30.82 19.56 16.53
C ASP A 219 29.37 19.88 16.11
N PHE A 220 28.53 18.84 16.06
CA PHE A 220 27.13 18.91 15.64
C PHE A 220 26.96 19.29 14.17
N GLY A 221 27.89 18.99 13.28
CA GLY A 221 27.80 19.33 11.85
C GLY A 221 28.22 20.77 11.52
N ASN A 222 28.86 21.50 12.43
CA ASN A 222 29.40 22.82 12.08
C ASN A 222 30.65 22.69 11.19
N SER A 223 31.42 21.61 11.35
CA SER A 223 32.54 21.21 10.51
C SER A 223 32.52 19.70 10.25
N TRP A 224 33.12 19.29 9.13
CA TRP A 224 33.11 17.91 8.65
C TRP A 224 34.47 17.51 8.07
N ASP A 225 34.93 16.33 8.44
CA ASP A 225 36.09 15.64 7.85
C ASP A 225 35.60 14.46 6.99
N GLY A 226 36.10 14.35 5.76
CA GLY A 226 35.77 13.26 4.84
C GLY A 226 36.86 12.18 4.82
N PHE A 227 36.48 10.92 5.02
CA PHE A 227 37.39 9.78 5.02
C PHE A 227 36.97 8.73 3.98
N PRO A 228 37.85 8.36 3.02
CA PRO A 228 37.56 7.30 2.07
C PRO A 228 37.56 5.93 2.76
N ILE A 229 36.63 5.05 2.37
CA ILE A 229 36.51 3.71 2.97
C ILE A 229 37.65 2.81 2.53
N ALA A 230 37.81 2.61 1.22
CA ALA A 230 38.86 1.79 0.63
C ALA A 230 39.00 2.07 -0.87
N ASN A 231 40.13 1.67 -1.47
CA ASN A 231 40.34 1.79 -2.90
C ASN A 231 39.29 0.97 -3.69
N GLY A 232 38.62 1.62 -4.63
CA GLY A 232 37.62 0.98 -5.49
C GLY A 232 36.23 0.80 -4.87
N VAL A 233 35.99 1.32 -3.66
CA VAL A 233 34.64 1.54 -3.12
C VAL A 233 34.08 2.77 -3.79
N SER A 234 32.93 2.63 -4.45
CA SER A 234 32.29 3.72 -5.18
C SER A 234 31.04 4.24 -4.49
N VAL A 235 30.42 3.46 -3.60
CA VAL A 235 29.18 3.84 -2.92
C VAL A 235 29.22 3.39 -1.47
N ALA A 236 29.10 4.33 -0.54
CA ALA A 236 28.79 4.06 0.87
C ALA A 236 27.27 4.20 1.08
N GLN A 237 26.61 3.25 1.75
CA GLN A 237 25.14 3.15 1.79
C GLN A 237 24.54 3.41 3.18
N ARG A 238 24.97 2.66 4.20
CA ARG A 238 24.52 2.80 5.59
C ARG A 238 25.70 2.86 6.54
N VAL A 239 25.64 3.77 7.50
CA VAL A 239 26.50 3.74 8.68
C VAL A 239 25.73 3.22 9.89
N ALA A 240 26.42 2.52 10.79
CA ALA A 240 25.91 2.15 12.10
C ALA A 240 26.97 2.45 13.16
N LEU A 241 26.57 3.19 14.21
CA LEU A 241 27.45 3.55 15.32
C LEU A 241 27.37 2.52 16.43
N HIS A 242 28.50 2.27 17.10
CA HIS A 242 28.48 1.43 18.29
C HIS A 242 27.82 2.19 19.47
N PRO A 243 26.82 1.58 20.14
CA PRO A 243 25.93 2.24 21.10
C PRO A 243 26.64 2.77 22.35
N SER A 244 27.80 2.20 22.71
CA SER A 244 28.58 2.62 23.88
C SER A 244 30.03 3.03 23.59
N SER A 245 30.46 3.07 22.32
CA SER A 245 31.85 3.34 21.96
C SER A 245 31.90 4.18 20.69
N PRO A 246 32.08 5.50 20.77
CA PRO A 246 32.02 6.36 19.59
C PRO A 246 33.13 6.08 18.57
N ASP A 247 34.20 5.40 18.98
CA ASP A 247 35.33 5.05 18.12
C ASP A 247 35.02 3.91 17.16
N VAL A 248 34.05 3.06 17.52
CA VAL A 248 33.68 1.87 16.74
C VAL A 248 32.45 2.17 15.89
N MET A 249 32.56 1.91 14.60
CA MET A 249 31.45 2.05 13.66
C MET A 249 31.59 1.09 12.50
N TRP A 250 30.49 0.87 11.80
CA TRP A 250 30.45 0.04 10.61
C TRP A 250 29.78 0.79 9.48
N VAL A 251 30.22 0.53 8.25
CA VAL A 251 29.63 1.08 7.05
C VAL A 251 29.40 -0.02 6.02
N THR A 252 28.28 0.04 5.32
CA THR A 252 27.95 -0.83 4.21
C THR A 252 28.29 -0.13 2.89
N SER A 253 28.81 -0.88 1.92
CA SER A 253 29.19 -0.34 0.60
C SER A 253 28.94 -1.32 -0.54
N ASP A 254 29.19 -0.87 -1.77
CA ASP A 254 29.20 -1.72 -2.98
C ASP A 254 30.26 -2.84 -2.94
N LYS A 255 31.18 -2.81 -1.97
CA LYS A 255 32.18 -3.85 -1.69
C LYS A 255 31.96 -4.59 -0.37
N GLY A 256 30.86 -4.32 0.32
CA GLY A 256 30.44 -4.99 1.53
C GLY A 256 30.65 -4.19 2.81
N ILE A 257 30.79 -4.88 3.94
CA ILE A 257 30.81 -4.26 5.27
C ILE A 257 32.26 -3.91 5.64
N HIS A 258 32.46 -2.68 6.10
CA HIS A 258 33.73 -2.19 6.61
C HIS A 258 33.55 -1.73 8.06
N LYS A 259 34.58 -1.93 8.88
CA LYS A 259 34.59 -1.56 10.29
C LYS A 259 35.71 -0.56 10.56
N SER A 260 35.40 0.47 11.33
CA SER A 260 36.38 1.38 11.91
C SER A 260 36.42 1.20 13.43
N VAL A 261 37.60 1.44 14.00
CA VAL A 261 37.86 1.47 15.45
C VAL A 261 38.51 2.80 15.87
N ASP A 262 38.47 3.80 14.99
CA ASP A 262 39.13 5.10 15.15
C ASP A 262 38.28 6.26 14.59
N ARG A 263 36.95 6.16 14.72
CA ARG A 263 35.95 7.16 14.28
C ARG A 263 35.90 7.39 12.77
N GLY A 264 36.02 6.33 11.98
CA GLY A 264 35.91 6.39 10.54
C GLY A 264 37.17 6.93 9.84
N ARG A 265 38.26 7.19 10.59
CA ARG A 265 39.54 7.63 10.02
C ARG A 265 40.20 6.52 9.20
N THR A 266 40.11 5.28 9.66
CA THR A 266 40.53 4.09 8.93
C THR A 266 39.49 2.99 8.99
N TRP A 267 39.48 2.15 7.95
CA TRP A 267 38.50 1.09 7.76
C TRP A 267 39.18 -0.24 7.44
N ALA A 268 38.70 -1.31 8.07
CA ALA A 268 39.09 -2.68 7.77
C ALA A 268 37.89 -3.42 7.13
N PRO A 269 38.11 -4.20 6.06
CA PRO A 269 37.05 -5.00 5.46
C PRO A 269 36.63 -6.14 6.39
N SER A 270 35.34 -6.47 6.39
CA SER A 270 34.83 -7.68 7.03
C SER A 270 35.31 -8.95 6.29
N PRO A 271 35.66 -10.06 6.98
CA PRO A 271 36.29 -11.23 6.35
C PRO A 271 35.43 -11.99 5.33
N ARG A 272 34.12 -11.78 5.31
CA ARG A 272 33.19 -12.44 4.38
C ARG A 272 32.59 -11.38 3.47
N GLU A 273 32.79 -11.53 2.16
CA GLU A 273 32.18 -10.66 1.16
C GLU A 273 30.66 -10.74 1.28
N PHE A 274 30.06 -9.63 1.68
CA PHE A 274 28.62 -9.44 1.72
C PHE A 274 28.30 -8.38 0.67
N TYR A 275 27.95 -8.81 -0.54
CA TYR A 275 27.57 -7.89 -1.59
C TYR A 275 26.11 -7.50 -1.40
N GLY A 276 25.84 -6.19 -1.32
CA GLY A 276 24.50 -5.63 -1.21
C GLY A 276 23.85 -5.50 0.18
N PRO A 277 24.56 -5.33 1.33
CA PRO A 277 23.92 -4.89 2.57
C PRO A 277 23.24 -3.53 2.41
N LEU A 278 21.91 -3.52 2.41
CA LEU A 278 21.13 -2.28 2.51
C LEU A 278 20.99 -1.80 3.95
N HIS A 279 21.08 -2.71 4.93
CA HIS A 279 20.88 -2.39 6.35
C HIS A 279 21.92 -3.08 7.24
N LEU A 280 22.32 -2.37 8.29
CA LEU A 280 23.19 -2.88 9.35
C LEU A 280 22.75 -2.28 10.70
N ARG A 281 22.51 -3.13 11.69
CA ARG A 281 22.00 -2.75 13.02
C ARG A 281 22.74 -3.49 14.14
N PRO A 282 23.55 -2.81 14.96
CA PRO A 282 24.03 -3.35 16.24
C PRO A 282 22.88 -3.50 17.24
N ALA A 283 22.90 -4.56 18.04
CA ALA A 283 22.00 -4.69 19.17
C ALA A 283 22.43 -3.70 20.27
N PRO A 284 21.56 -2.77 20.71
CA PRO A 284 21.96 -1.77 21.70
C PRO A 284 22.37 -2.38 23.04
N SER A 285 21.74 -3.48 23.46
CA SER A 285 22.06 -4.19 24.70
C SER A 285 23.34 -5.04 24.64
N ASN A 286 23.85 -5.35 23.44
CA ASN A 286 25.10 -6.09 23.23
C ASN A 286 25.68 -5.78 21.84
N PRO A 287 26.63 -4.84 21.74
CA PRO A 287 27.14 -4.38 20.45
C PRO A 287 28.10 -5.36 19.76
N GLN A 288 28.44 -6.49 20.39
CA GLN A 288 29.07 -7.61 19.69
C GLN A 288 28.07 -8.30 18.76
N ARG A 289 26.78 -8.15 19.02
CA ARG A 289 25.74 -8.68 18.15
C ARG A 289 25.32 -7.65 17.11
N LEU A 290 25.41 -8.04 15.85
CA LEU A 290 25.02 -7.23 14.70
C LEU A 290 24.07 -8.03 13.81
N TYR A 291 23.13 -7.34 13.20
CA TYR A 291 22.28 -7.88 12.16
C TYR A 291 22.45 -7.09 10.87
N GLY A 292 22.60 -7.81 9.75
CA GLY A 292 22.74 -7.23 8.42
C GLY A 292 21.72 -7.83 7.47
N GLY A 293 21.18 -7.03 6.57
CA GLY A 293 20.23 -7.46 5.54
C GLY A 293 20.65 -6.98 4.16
N SER A 294 20.52 -7.84 3.15
CA SER A 294 20.72 -7.47 1.74
C SER A 294 19.40 -7.34 0.98
N GLY A 295 19.43 -6.53 -0.09
CA GLY A 295 18.34 -6.46 -1.06
C GLY A 295 18.10 -7.77 -1.83
N SER A 296 18.91 -8.81 -1.63
CA SER A 296 18.75 -10.15 -2.24
C SER A 296 18.17 -11.19 -1.28
N ALA A 297 17.43 -10.75 -0.26
CA ALA A 297 16.76 -11.59 0.73
C ALA A 297 17.64 -12.36 1.71
N GLN A 298 18.92 -11.96 1.85
CA GLN A 298 19.83 -12.60 2.79
C GLN A 298 19.96 -11.75 4.04
N MET A 299 19.46 -12.28 5.15
CA MET A 299 19.69 -11.72 6.48
C MET A 299 20.84 -12.49 7.14
N ARG A 300 21.66 -11.79 7.94
CA ARG A 300 22.79 -12.40 8.64
C ARG A 300 22.92 -11.84 10.04
N ARG A 301 23.50 -12.64 10.93
CA ARG A 301 23.90 -12.24 12.29
C ARG A 301 25.39 -12.41 12.48
N SER A 302 26.00 -11.46 13.17
CA SER A 302 27.32 -11.61 13.79
C SER A 302 27.15 -11.59 15.30
N ASP A 303 27.96 -12.38 16.01
CA ASP A 303 28.01 -12.42 17.47
C ASP A 303 29.38 -11.93 18.02
N ASP A 304 30.25 -11.42 17.14
CA ASP A 304 31.64 -11.04 17.41
C ASP A 304 32.03 -9.66 16.84
N GLY A 305 31.05 -8.75 16.74
CA GLY A 305 31.27 -7.37 16.33
C GLY A 305 31.65 -7.23 14.86
N GLY A 306 31.18 -8.17 14.03
CA GLY A 306 31.26 -8.13 12.57
C GLY A 306 32.44 -8.90 12.01
N LEU A 307 33.15 -9.69 12.82
CA LEU A 307 34.30 -10.49 12.40
C LEU A 307 33.86 -11.79 11.70
N SER A 308 32.73 -12.37 12.09
CA SER A 308 32.12 -13.51 11.42
C SER A 308 30.60 -13.38 11.35
N TRP A 309 30.00 -14.03 10.35
CA TRP A 309 28.58 -13.89 10.02
C TRP A 309 27.93 -15.25 9.74
N GLN A 310 26.78 -15.46 10.37
CA GLN A 310 25.89 -16.61 10.21
C GLN A 310 24.67 -16.20 9.38
N ASP A 311 24.27 -17.05 8.44
CA ASP A 311 23.09 -16.81 7.61
C ASP A 311 21.80 -17.03 8.43
N ILE A 312 20.84 -16.11 8.29
CA ILE A 312 19.50 -16.19 8.89
C ILE A 312 18.51 -16.51 7.78
N SER A 313 17.72 -17.56 7.98
CA SER A 313 16.63 -17.93 7.09
C SER A 313 15.34 -17.25 7.53
N LEU A 314 14.71 -16.54 6.60
CA LEU A 314 13.38 -15.96 6.78
C LEU A 314 12.32 -16.90 6.21
N PRO A 315 11.12 -16.98 6.80
CA PRO A 315 10.00 -17.71 6.23
C PRO A 315 9.48 -16.98 4.99
N GLY A 316 9.35 -17.70 3.87
CA GLY A 316 8.94 -17.16 2.57
C GLY A 316 10.08 -17.13 1.54
N ILE A 317 9.76 -17.27 0.25
CA ILE A 317 10.76 -17.39 -0.83
C ILE A 317 11.21 -15.99 -1.27
N GLY A 318 12.52 -15.72 -1.28
CA GLY A 318 13.13 -14.57 -1.99
C GLY A 318 12.78 -13.17 -1.45
N LEU A 319 12.51 -13.04 -0.15
CA LEU A 319 12.04 -11.79 0.46
C LEU A 319 13.12 -10.73 0.70
N GLU A 320 13.09 -9.61 -0.01
CA GLU A 320 13.97 -8.49 0.28
C GLU A 320 13.64 -7.87 1.65
N VAL A 321 14.67 -7.67 2.49
CA VAL A 321 14.54 -6.98 3.79
C VAL A 321 14.98 -5.53 3.62
N HIS A 322 14.03 -4.61 3.73
CA HIS A 322 14.25 -3.15 3.60
C HIS A 322 14.14 -2.39 4.92
N ALA A 323 13.74 -3.06 6.00
CA ALA A 323 13.73 -2.45 7.32
C ALA A 323 14.15 -3.45 8.39
N MET A 324 14.87 -2.98 9.39
CA MET A 324 15.26 -3.80 10.53
C MET A 324 15.43 -2.96 11.78
N ALA A 325 14.92 -3.47 12.90
CA ALA A 325 15.12 -2.90 14.22
C ALA A 325 15.40 -4.00 15.24
N VAL A 326 16.30 -3.72 16.17
CA VAL A 326 16.65 -4.60 17.30
C VAL A 326 16.22 -3.91 18.57
N ALA A 327 15.56 -4.62 19.47
CA ALA A 327 15.09 -4.01 20.70
C ALA A 327 16.27 -3.51 21.57
N PRO A 328 16.17 -2.31 22.15
CA PRO A 328 17.29 -1.71 22.87
C PRO A 328 17.68 -2.44 24.17
N ASP A 329 16.75 -3.19 24.76
CA ASP A 329 16.87 -3.94 26.01
C ASP A 329 16.96 -5.47 25.80
N ASP A 330 16.78 -5.96 24.58
CA ASP A 330 16.85 -7.40 24.25
C ASP A 330 17.43 -7.65 22.85
N GLN A 331 18.70 -8.08 22.83
CA GLN A 331 19.43 -8.44 21.61
C GLN A 331 18.82 -9.60 20.79
N ASN A 332 17.85 -10.35 21.34
CA ASN A 332 17.19 -11.46 20.64
C ASN A 332 15.85 -11.04 20.00
N LEU A 333 15.30 -9.89 20.41
CA LEU A 333 14.07 -9.36 19.84
C LEU A 333 14.40 -8.50 18.62
N ILE A 334 13.98 -8.97 17.45
CA ILE A 334 14.24 -8.33 16.17
C ILE A 334 12.94 -8.23 15.39
N LEU A 335 12.76 -7.10 14.72
CA LEU A 335 11.73 -6.88 13.73
C LEU A 335 12.39 -6.69 12.38
N ALA A 336 11.92 -7.41 11.37
CA ALA A 336 12.36 -7.31 9.99
C ALA A 336 11.17 -6.94 9.10
N GLY A 337 11.28 -5.83 8.39
CA GLY A 337 10.32 -5.43 7.38
C GLY A 337 10.69 -6.05 6.04
N SER A 338 9.80 -6.84 5.46
CA SER A 338 9.99 -7.48 4.16
C SER A 338 9.01 -6.96 3.12
N VAL A 339 9.42 -7.06 1.85
CA VAL A 339 8.52 -6.80 0.73
C VAL A 339 7.52 -7.94 0.63
N GLY A 340 6.22 -7.64 0.80
CA GLY A 340 5.12 -8.58 0.56
C GLY A 340 4.56 -9.26 1.82
N HIS A 341 5.35 -9.49 2.86
CA HIS A 341 4.90 -10.12 4.12
C HIS A 341 4.75 -9.15 5.30
N GLY A 342 5.07 -7.87 5.11
CA GLY A 342 4.95 -6.85 6.15
C GLY A 342 6.09 -6.98 7.16
N ILE A 343 5.75 -7.13 8.44
CA ILE A 343 6.74 -7.23 9.53
C ILE A 343 6.84 -8.69 10.01
N LEU A 344 8.07 -9.20 10.04
CA LEU A 344 8.45 -10.45 10.68
C LEU A 344 9.08 -10.15 12.05
N ARG A 345 8.76 -10.98 13.04
CA ARG A 345 9.24 -10.85 14.42
C ARG A 345 9.94 -12.11 14.89
N SER A 346 11.12 -11.94 15.48
CA SER A 346 11.90 -12.98 16.15
C SER A 346 12.15 -12.63 17.61
N THR A 347 12.17 -13.62 18.50
CA THR A 347 12.51 -13.48 19.93
C THR A 347 13.70 -14.34 20.35
N ASP A 348 14.36 -14.99 19.39
CA ASP A 348 15.47 -15.92 19.62
C ASP A 348 16.71 -15.52 18.81
N GLY A 349 16.80 -14.24 18.46
CA GLY A 349 17.97 -13.69 17.77
C GLY A 349 18.05 -14.10 16.30
N GLY A 350 16.91 -14.35 15.66
CA GLY A 350 16.76 -14.65 14.24
C GLY A 350 16.78 -16.14 13.89
N SER A 351 16.70 -17.04 14.88
CA SER A 351 16.65 -18.49 14.66
C SER A 351 15.25 -18.95 14.21
N SER A 352 14.20 -18.28 14.68
CA SER A 352 12.83 -18.47 14.21
C SER A 352 12.11 -17.13 14.08
N TRP A 353 11.11 -17.11 13.20
CA TRP A 353 10.36 -15.92 12.83
C TRP A 353 8.87 -16.21 12.77
N SER A 354 8.09 -15.20 13.14
CA SER A 354 6.62 -15.20 13.05
C SER A 354 6.18 -13.94 12.33
N ALA A 355 5.20 -14.03 11.44
CA ALA A 355 4.52 -12.85 10.92
C ALA A 355 3.68 -12.21 12.03
N VAL A 356 3.61 -10.87 12.05
CA VAL A 356 2.85 -10.12 13.05
C VAL A 356 1.45 -9.76 12.54
N GLU A 357 0.49 -9.75 13.44
CA GLU A 357 -0.91 -9.43 13.12
C GLU A 357 -1.15 -7.90 13.07
N GLY A 358 -2.14 -7.46 12.31
CA GLY A 358 -2.60 -6.07 12.30
C GLY A 358 -1.80 -5.10 11.42
N PHE A 359 -0.68 -5.53 10.83
CA PHE A 359 0.09 -4.74 9.87
C PHE A 359 -0.40 -4.97 8.44
N HIS A 360 -1.29 -4.11 7.96
CA HIS A 360 -1.96 -4.26 6.67
C HIS A 360 -1.60 -3.10 5.73
N SER A 361 -0.34 -3.04 5.27
CA SER A 361 0.12 -2.04 4.28
C SER A 361 0.12 -2.56 2.85
N SER A 362 -0.59 -3.66 2.64
CA SER A 362 -0.70 -4.37 1.37
C SER A 362 -1.27 -3.44 0.29
N ASN A 363 -0.72 -3.48 -0.92
CA ASN A 363 -1.34 -2.86 -2.09
C ASN A 363 -2.21 -3.93 -2.74
N PRO A 364 -3.51 -4.07 -2.44
CA PRO A 364 -4.28 -5.05 -3.15
C PRO A 364 -4.46 -4.58 -4.60
N GLU A 365 -3.69 -5.14 -5.54
CA GLU A 365 -3.99 -4.98 -6.98
C GLU A 365 -5.35 -5.59 -7.31
N THR A 366 -5.80 -6.57 -6.51
CA THR A 366 -7.13 -7.13 -6.58
C THR A 366 -7.54 -7.75 -5.23
N VAL A 367 -8.69 -7.33 -4.69
CA VAL A 367 -9.35 -8.06 -3.60
C VAL A 367 -10.56 -8.76 -4.18
N ILE A 368 -10.62 -10.08 -4.05
CA ILE A 368 -11.70 -10.88 -4.61
C ILE A 368 -12.23 -11.76 -3.52
N VAL A 369 -13.39 -11.41 -3.00
CA VAL A 369 -14.03 -12.28 -2.01
C VAL A 369 -14.29 -13.63 -2.62
N GLY A 370 -13.96 -14.60 -1.79
CA GLY A 370 -14.25 -15.97 -2.06
C GLY A 370 -15.75 -16.14 -2.26
N PRO A 371 -16.11 -17.17 -3.02
CA PRO A 371 -17.40 -17.26 -3.65
C PRO A 371 -18.69 -17.17 -2.78
N PRO A 372 -19.87 -16.91 -3.40
CA PRO A 372 -21.19 -16.95 -2.73
C PRO A 372 -21.52 -18.29 -2.03
N GLY A 373 -21.41 -18.39 -0.71
CA GLY A 373 -21.63 -19.64 0.06
C GLY A 373 -20.39 -20.21 0.74
N SER A 374 -19.18 -19.74 0.40
CA SER A 374 -17.92 -20.24 0.98
C SER A 374 -17.60 -19.68 2.36
N ARG A 375 -18.18 -18.53 2.74
CA ARG A 375 -17.80 -17.72 3.91
C ARG A 375 -16.29 -17.42 3.98
N GLN A 376 -15.59 -17.40 2.85
CA GLN A 376 -14.16 -17.10 2.77
C GLN A 376 -13.88 -15.89 1.87
N LEU A 377 -12.85 -15.14 2.20
CA LEU A 377 -12.24 -14.06 1.45
C LEU A 377 -10.95 -14.61 0.83
N LEU A 378 -10.73 -14.33 -0.46
CA LEU A 378 -9.42 -14.45 -1.07
C LEU A 378 -8.89 -13.04 -1.32
N ALA A 379 -7.61 -12.83 -1.14
CA ALA A 379 -7.01 -11.55 -1.44
C ALA A 379 -5.62 -11.75 -1.98
N GLN A 380 -5.31 -10.96 -3.00
CA GLN A 380 -4.02 -10.94 -3.63
C GLN A 380 -3.40 -9.58 -3.35
N VAL A 381 -2.16 -9.60 -2.91
CA VAL A 381 -1.40 -8.41 -2.58
C VAL A 381 -0.38 -8.18 -3.68
N ALA A 382 -0.11 -6.92 -4.02
CA ALA A 382 0.99 -6.58 -4.91
C ALA A 382 2.31 -7.13 -4.37
N PHE A 383 3.20 -7.54 -5.28
CA PHE A 383 4.52 -8.09 -4.96
C PHE A 383 4.52 -9.45 -4.25
N GLY A 384 3.39 -10.14 -4.05
CA GLY A 384 3.44 -11.54 -3.58
C GLY A 384 2.18 -12.13 -2.96
N GLN A 385 2.28 -13.45 -2.73
CA GLN A 385 1.42 -14.40 -2.01
C GLN A 385 -0.12 -14.21 -2.04
N LEU A 386 -0.82 -15.28 -2.42
CA LEU A 386 -2.27 -15.37 -2.26
C LEU A 386 -2.61 -15.61 -0.79
N TRP A 387 -3.61 -14.89 -0.27
CA TRP A 387 -4.10 -15.03 1.10
C TRP A 387 -5.57 -15.41 1.14
N ARG A 388 -5.96 -16.10 2.21
CA ARG A 388 -7.35 -16.45 2.51
C ARG A 388 -7.72 -16.13 3.94
N ALA A 389 -8.98 -15.77 4.19
CA ALA A 389 -9.53 -15.57 5.53
C ALA A 389 -11.02 -15.91 5.57
N PRO A 390 -11.59 -16.43 6.66
CA PRO A 390 -13.04 -16.42 6.84
C PRO A 390 -13.61 -14.99 6.81
N LEU A 391 -14.83 -14.80 6.33
CA LEU A 391 -15.49 -13.49 6.22
C LEU A 391 -15.56 -12.72 7.55
N ALA A 392 -15.67 -13.45 8.67
CA ALA A 392 -15.71 -12.89 10.01
C ALA A 392 -14.34 -12.85 10.71
N ALA A 393 -13.27 -13.32 10.06
CA ALA A 393 -11.96 -13.40 10.68
C ALA A 393 -11.15 -12.12 10.50
N THR A 394 -10.36 -11.80 11.52
CA THR A 394 -9.32 -10.76 11.49
C THR A 394 -7.96 -11.31 11.05
N THR A 395 -7.87 -12.64 10.81
CA THR A 395 -6.62 -13.36 10.54
C THR A 395 -6.60 -13.94 9.13
N TRP A 396 -5.48 -13.75 8.44
CA TRP A 396 -5.26 -14.25 7.09
C TRP A 396 -4.24 -15.38 7.08
N GLN A 397 -4.48 -16.38 6.24
CA GLN A 397 -3.58 -17.51 6.01
C GLN A 397 -3.01 -17.43 4.61
N ALA A 398 -1.71 -17.61 4.51
CA ALA A 398 -1.00 -17.66 3.24
C ALA A 398 -1.37 -18.96 2.52
N VAL A 399 -1.72 -18.87 1.23
CA VAL A 399 -1.98 -20.02 0.37
C VAL A 399 -0.66 -20.44 -0.26
N SER A 400 -0.30 -21.72 -0.11
CA SER A 400 0.85 -22.31 -0.79
C SER A 400 0.47 -22.65 -2.23
N LEU A 401 1.26 -22.16 -3.18
CA LEU A 401 1.14 -22.51 -4.59
C LEU A 401 2.45 -23.20 -5.00
N ASP A 402 2.37 -24.42 -5.51
CA ASP A 402 3.53 -25.17 -5.97
C ASP A 402 3.91 -24.69 -7.39
N PHE A 403 4.74 -23.65 -7.47
CA PHE A 403 5.17 -23.06 -8.74
C PHE A 403 6.08 -24.02 -9.52
N HIS A 404 5.66 -24.44 -10.73
CA HIS A 404 6.48 -25.32 -11.57
C HIS A 404 7.47 -24.61 -12.51
N SER A 405 7.47 -23.28 -12.63
CA SER A 405 8.57 -22.54 -13.25
C SER A 405 8.40 -21.02 -13.13
N GLY A 406 9.49 -20.31 -12.83
CA GLY A 406 9.70 -18.90 -13.18
C GLY A 406 8.69 -17.86 -12.67
N SER A 407 8.95 -17.31 -11.47
CA SER A 407 8.76 -15.89 -11.08
C SER A 407 7.59 -15.11 -11.69
N THR A 408 6.36 -15.63 -11.62
CA THR A 408 5.16 -14.84 -11.94
C THR A 408 4.31 -14.68 -10.69
N VAL A 409 4.14 -13.43 -10.25
CA VAL A 409 3.30 -13.09 -9.10
C VAL A 409 1.84 -13.27 -9.53
N PRO A 410 0.99 -13.92 -8.71
CA PRO A 410 -0.46 -13.94 -8.93
C PRO A 410 -0.97 -12.49 -9.15
N SER A 411 -1.72 -12.21 -10.23
CA SER A 411 -2.20 -10.83 -10.52
C SER A 411 -3.66 -10.71 -10.99
N ARG A 412 -4.37 -11.84 -11.21
CA ARG A 412 -5.77 -11.82 -11.69
C ARG A 412 -6.58 -13.00 -11.19
N LEU A 413 -7.24 -12.84 -10.04
CA LEU A 413 -8.27 -13.78 -9.58
C LEU A 413 -9.60 -13.49 -10.29
N VAL A 414 -10.43 -14.52 -10.47
CA VAL A 414 -11.79 -14.37 -10.96
C VAL A 414 -12.67 -15.46 -10.37
N VAL A 415 -13.86 -15.10 -9.90
CA VAL A 415 -14.81 -16.05 -9.32
C VAL A 415 -15.99 -16.22 -10.26
N THR A 416 -16.46 -17.45 -10.43
CA THR A 416 -17.74 -17.69 -11.10
C THR A 416 -18.86 -17.57 -10.07
N ARG A 417 -19.83 -16.68 -10.31
CA ARG A 417 -20.94 -16.48 -9.35
C ARG A 417 -21.84 -17.73 -9.21
N ASN A 418 -21.75 -18.65 -10.18
CA ASN A 418 -22.60 -19.83 -10.32
C ASN A 418 -22.06 -21.11 -9.68
N GLU A 419 -20.73 -21.22 -9.63
CA GLU A 419 -20.04 -22.34 -9.03
C GLU A 419 -19.24 -21.74 -7.92
N PRO A 420 -19.87 -21.52 -6.76
CA PRO A 420 -19.28 -20.68 -5.75
C PRO A 420 -18.19 -21.43 -4.95
N LEU A 421 -17.40 -22.26 -5.59
CA LEU A 421 -16.13 -22.71 -5.07
C LEU A 421 -15.07 -22.62 -6.17
N ARG A 422 -15.47 -22.15 -7.37
CA ARG A 422 -14.62 -22.13 -8.54
C ARG A 422 -13.97 -20.76 -8.73
N VAL A 423 -12.65 -20.76 -8.65
CA VAL A 423 -11.80 -19.56 -8.73
C VAL A 423 -10.72 -19.78 -9.77
N TYR A 424 -10.54 -18.82 -10.67
CA TYR A 424 -9.52 -18.83 -11.71
C TYR A 424 -8.41 -17.84 -11.37
N MET A 425 -7.18 -18.23 -11.62
CA MET A 425 -6.00 -17.37 -11.60
C MET A 425 -5.45 -17.27 -13.02
N THR A 426 -5.89 -16.26 -13.77
CA THR A 426 -5.75 -16.26 -15.23
C THR A 426 -4.33 -16.04 -15.70
N ASN A 427 -3.49 -15.38 -14.91
CA ASN A 427 -2.09 -15.14 -15.25
C ASN A 427 -1.20 -16.37 -15.05
N LEU A 428 -1.60 -17.32 -14.19
CA LEU A 428 -0.87 -18.56 -13.91
C LEU A 428 -1.50 -19.79 -14.55
N GLY A 429 -2.68 -19.66 -15.18
CA GLY A 429 -3.37 -20.83 -15.73
C GLY A 429 -3.84 -21.80 -14.65
N LEU A 430 -4.19 -21.31 -13.45
CA LEU A 430 -4.65 -22.15 -12.34
C LEU A 430 -6.15 -22.01 -12.08
N MET A 431 -6.75 -23.09 -11.60
CA MET A 431 -8.13 -23.15 -11.16
C MET A 431 -8.22 -23.84 -9.81
N SER A 432 -9.09 -23.33 -8.96
CA SER A 432 -9.58 -24.00 -7.76
C SER A 432 -11.05 -24.33 -7.94
N VAL A 433 -11.50 -25.46 -7.39
CA VAL A 433 -12.91 -25.89 -7.36
C VAL A 433 -13.48 -26.00 -5.93
N ASP A 434 -12.70 -25.62 -4.92
CA ASP A 434 -13.00 -25.76 -3.50
C ASP A 434 -12.86 -24.44 -2.70
N GLY A 435 -12.93 -23.31 -3.41
CA GLY A 435 -12.88 -21.97 -2.84
C GLY A 435 -11.47 -21.45 -2.61
N GLY A 436 -10.48 -21.96 -3.35
CA GLY A 436 -9.08 -21.57 -3.26
C GLY A 436 -8.26 -22.41 -2.26
N GLN A 437 -8.78 -23.54 -1.80
CA GLN A 437 -8.03 -24.43 -0.88
C GLN A 437 -7.01 -25.26 -1.62
N THR A 438 -7.38 -25.81 -2.79
CA THR A 438 -6.48 -26.51 -3.70
C THR A 438 -6.52 -25.89 -5.08
N TRP A 439 -5.39 -25.97 -5.78
CA TRP A 439 -5.17 -25.38 -7.11
C TRP A 439 -4.65 -26.45 -8.05
N SER A 440 -5.16 -26.45 -9.27
CA SER A 440 -4.73 -27.32 -10.36
C SER A 440 -4.58 -26.52 -11.65
N ASP A 441 -3.69 -26.97 -12.54
CA ASP A 441 -3.56 -26.41 -13.88
C ASP A 441 -4.89 -26.48 -14.64
N THR A 442 -5.15 -25.47 -15.46
CA THR A 442 -6.32 -25.37 -16.34
C THR A 442 -5.88 -24.89 -17.71
N ASP A 443 -6.67 -25.25 -18.72
CA ASP A 443 -6.45 -24.96 -20.14
C ASP A 443 -6.77 -23.50 -20.53
N LEU A 444 -6.45 -22.52 -19.69
CA LEU A 444 -6.75 -21.13 -19.98
C LEU A 444 -5.94 -20.65 -21.19
N PRO A 445 -6.57 -19.95 -22.16
CA PRO A 445 -5.90 -19.50 -23.37
C PRO A 445 -4.85 -18.42 -23.08
N GLY A 446 -4.94 -17.69 -21.97
CA GLY A 446 -3.92 -16.72 -21.54
C GLY A 446 -4.37 -15.80 -20.40
N ALA A 447 -3.57 -14.79 -20.10
CA ALA A 447 -3.92 -13.77 -19.11
C ALA A 447 -4.93 -12.76 -19.69
N GLY A 448 -6.03 -12.51 -18.98
CA GLY A 448 -7.12 -11.70 -19.52
C GLY A 448 -8.20 -11.31 -18.51
N ALA A 449 -9.09 -10.41 -18.93
CA ALA A 449 -10.35 -10.13 -18.23
C ALA A 449 -11.31 -11.30 -18.46
N PHE A 450 -12.00 -11.76 -17.42
CA PHE A 450 -12.84 -12.95 -17.48
C PHE A 450 -14.22 -12.63 -16.95
N ALA A 451 -15.24 -13.14 -17.62
CA ALA A 451 -16.62 -13.01 -17.19
C ALA A 451 -17.31 -14.38 -17.20
N SER A 452 -18.01 -14.67 -16.10
CA SER A 452 -18.78 -15.89 -15.92
C SER A 452 -19.98 -15.62 -15.02
N HIS A 453 -21.09 -16.30 -15.25
CA HIS A 453 -22.41 -15.87 -14.80
C HIS A 453 -23.21 -16.96 -14.05
N THR A 454 -24.18 -16.55 -13.19
CA THR A 454 -25.05 -17.29 -12.24
C THR A 454 -26.18 -18.19 -12.78
N ARG A 455 -26.44 -18.26 -14.09
CA ARG A 455 -27.46 -19.17 -14.64
C ARG A 455 -27.09 -19.82 -15.98
N SER A 456 -25.96 -19.45 -16.55
CA SER A 456 -25.44 -20.04 -17.80
C SER A 456 -24.21 -20.91 -17.50
N THR A 457 -24.08 -22.03 -18.22
CA THR A 457 -22.86 -22.86 -18.18
C THR A 457 -21.71 -22.25 -19.00
N VAL A 458 -22.00 -21.18 -19.73
CA VAL A 458 -21.05 -20.54 -20.64
C VAL A 458 -20.08 -19.65 -19.87
N HIS A 459 -18.83 -19.68 -20.28
CA HIS A 459 -17.80 -18.77 -19.77
C HIS A 459 -17.14 -18.02 -20.92
N LEU A 460 -16.84 -16.75 -20.66
CA LEU A 460 -16.19 -15.86 -21.61
C LEU A 460 -14.89 -15.30 -21.00
N MET A 461 -13.86 -15.18 -21.83
CA MET A 461 -12.59 -14.60 -21.44
C MET A 461 -12.10 -13.65 -22.52
N ALA A 462 -11.93 -12.39 -22.19
CA ALA A 462 -11.22 -11.39 -22.97
C ALA A 462 -9.72 -11.54 -22.71
N VAL A 463 -8.99 -12.07 -23.69
CA VAL A 463 -7.54 -12.27 -23.60
C VAL A 463 -6.82 -11.13 -24.31
N ALA A 464 -5.79 -10.59 -23.65
CA ALA A 464 -4.90 -9.59 -24.22
C ALA A 464 -3.46 -10.01 -23.91
N GLY A 465 -2.69 -10.47 -24.90
CA GLY A 465 -1.38 -11.07 -24.63
C GLY A 465 -0.56 -11.50 -25.85
N SER A 466 0.73 -11.77 -25.62
CA SER A 466 1.70 -12.13 -26.67
C SER A 466 1.72 -13.61 -27.06
N LEU A 467 1.13 -14.49 -26.23
CA LEU A 467 1.19 -15.95 -26.41
C LEU A 467 0.00 -16.51 -27.20
N VAL A 468 -1.14 -15.82 -27.20
CA VAL A 468 -2.32 -16.17 -27.99
C VAL A 468 -2.93 -14.91 -28.61
N PRO A 469 -3.63 -15.01 -29.75
CA PRO A 469 -4.25 -13.83 -30.37
C PRO A 469 -5.27 -13.14 -29.47
N ASP A 470 -5.21 -11.81 -29.41
CA ASP A 470 -6.15 -10.96 -28.68
C ASP A 470 -7.60 -11.22 -29.12
N GLY A 471 -8.52 -11.36 -28.17
CA GLY A 471 -9.92 -11.59 -28.51
C GLY A 471 -10.77 -12.09 -27.35
N ILE A 472 -12.04 -12.34 -27.64
CA ILE A 472 -12.92 -13.06 -26.72
C ILE A 472 -12.85 -14.55 -27.04
N TYR A 473 -12.60 -15.33 -25.99
CA TYR A 473 -12.64 -16.78 -25.99
C TYR A 473 -13.88 -17.22 -25.25
N ARG A 474 -14.52 -18.26 -25.77
CA ARG A 474 -15.73 -18.85 -25.20
C ARG A 474 -15.51 -20.32 -24.91
N ARG A 475 -16.04 -20.79 -23.79
CA ARG A 475 -16.27 -22.21 -23.54
C ARG A 475 -17.74 -22.44 -23.14
N PRO A 476 -18.46 -23.36 -23.80
CA PRO A 476 -19.87 -23.63 -23.48
C PRO A 476 -20.12 -24.23 -22.10
N THR A 477 -19.16 -25.02 -21.61
CA THR A 477 -19.18 -25.67 -20.29
C THR A 477 -17.77 -25.65 -19.71
N ALA A 478 -17.64 -25.91 -18.42
CA ALA A 478 -16.34 -25.99 -17.75
C ALA A 478 -15.42 -27.11 -18.26
N SER A 479 -15.98 -28.16 -18.86
CA SER A 479 -15.23 -29.28 -19.46
C SER A 479 -14.94 -29.08 -20.96
N SER A 480 -15.45 -28.01 -21.57
CA SER A 480 -15.22 -27.71 -22.98
C SER A 480 -13.94 -26.91 -23.16
N SER A 481 -13.24 -27.15 -24.27
CA SER A 481 -12.08 -26.36 -24.66
C SER A 481 -12.46 -24.92 -25.02
N TRP A 482 -11.56 -23.99 -24.73
CA TRP A 482 -11.69 -22.60 -25.15
C TRP A 482 -11.59 -22.43 -26.66
N THR A 483 -12.51 -21.64 -27.23
CA THR A 483 -12.50 -21.29 -28.66
C THR A 483 -12.52 -19.77 -28.79
N ARG A 484 -11.63 -19.20 -29.60
CA ARG A 484 -11.67 -17.78 -29.95
C ARG A 484 -12.87 -17.52 -30.85
N ILE A 485 -13.72 -16.58 -30.47
CA ILE A 485 -14.98 -16.27 -31.16
C ILE A 485 -14.97 -14.88 -31.80
N VAL A 486 -14.20 -13.94 -31.23
CA VAL A 486 -14.13 -12.56 -31.72
C VAL A 486 -12.72 -12.02 -31.58
N ASP A 487 -12.29 -11.27 -32.58
CA ASP A 487 -10.99 -10.61 -32.65
C ASP A 487 -11.04 -9.23 -31.99
N GLY A 488 -9.88 -8.77 -31.49
CA GLY A 488 -9.71 -7.42 -30.96
C GLY A 488 -9.26 -7.40 -29.51
N ARG A 489 -8.71 -6.27 -29.08
CA ARG A 489 -8.16 -6.12 -27.75
C ARG A 489 -9.21 -5.60 -26.78
N TYR A 490 -9.74 -6.48 -25.95
CA TYR A 490 -10.76 -6.13 -24.95
C TYR A 490 -10.12 -5.79 -23.61
N GLN A 491 -10.45 -4.61 -23.06
CA GLN A 491 -9.93 -4.11 -21.78
C GLN A 491 -10.80 -4.54 -20.59
N ALA A 492 -12.11 -4.67 -20.80
CA ALA A 492 -13.08 -5.06 -19.79
C ALA A 492 -14.17 -5.93 -20.42
N LEU A 493 -14.76 -6.80 -19.61
CA LEU A 493 -15.81 -7.73 -20.02
C LEU A 493 -16.75 -7.97 -18.84
N ALA A 494 -18.05 -7.79 -19.04
CA ALA A 494 -19.12 -8.17 -18.12
C ALA A 494 -20.07 -9.15 -18.80
N MET A 495 -20.66 -10.04 -18.02
CA MET A 495 -21.67 -10.98 -18.47
C MET A 495 -22.66 -11.25 -17.34
N GLU A 496 -23.96 -11.14 -17.64
CA GLU A 496 -25.05 -11.38 -16.69
C GLU A 496 -26.21 -12.11 -17.39
N SER A 497 -27.00 -12.89 -16.65
CA SER A 497 -28.13 -13.62 -17.20
C SER A 497 -29.24 -13.83 -16.17
N ASN A 498 -30.48 -13.85 -16.61
CA ASN A 498 -31.64 -14.12 -15.77
C ASN A 498 -32.69 -14.89 -16.57
N ASP A 499 -33.92 -14.97 -16.07
CA ASP A 499 -35.00 -15.66 -16.78
C ASP A 499 -35.33 -15.03 -18.15
N GLY A 500 -34.90 -13.80 -18.39
CA GLY A 500 -34.99 -13.07 -19.67
C GLY A 500 -33.85 -13.32 -20.66
N GLY A 501 -32.88 -14.19 -20.34
CA GLY A 501 -31.76 -14.54 -21.22
C GLY A 501 -30.40 -14.09 -20.69
N MET A 502 -29.46 -13.78 -21.59
CA MET A 502 -28.07 -13.42 -21.28
C MET A 502 -27.67 -12.11 -21.97
N ARG A 503 -26.92 -11.25 -21.29
CA ARG A 503 -26.22 -10.10 -21.87
C ARG A 503 -24.74 -10.16 -21.53
N ALA A 504 -23.90 -9.99 -22.54
CA ALA A 504 -22.48 -9.77 -22.36
C ALA A 504 -22.11 -8.43 -23.00
N VAL A 505 -21.26 -7.67 -22.33
CA VAL A 505 -20.78 -6.38 -22.81
C VAL A 505 -19.27 -6.32 -22.62
N GLY A 506 -18.57 -5.95 -23.67
CA GLY A 506 -17.11 -5.90 -23.74
C GLY A 506 -16.65 -4.54 -24.23
N ILE A 507 -15.49 -4.09 -23.74
CA ILE A 507 -14.92 -2.80 -24.12
C ILE A 507 -13.65 -3.01 -24.92
N ILE A 508 -13.66 -2.58 -26.17
CA ILE A 508 -12.60 -2.73 -27.16
C ILE A 508 -11.67 -1.51 -27.14
N SER A 509 -10.36 -1.76 -27.04
CA SER A 509 -9.31 -0.77 -27.24
C SER A 509 -9.04 -0.58 -28.73
N THR A 510 -9.05 0.67 -29.19
CA THR A 510 -8.67 1.03 -30.57
C THR A 510 -7.32 1.75 -30.63
N GLU A 511 -6.69 1.81 -31.82
CA GLU A 511 -5.32 2.31 -32.03
C GLU A 511 -5.11 3.81 -31.72
N MET A 512 -6.15 4.56 -31.35
CA MET A 512 -6.08 5.99 -30.99
C MET A 512 -6.50 6.29 -29.54
N GLY A 513 -6.52 5.28 -28.66
CA GLY A 513 -6.94 5.46 -27.26
C GLY A 513 -8.45 5.68 -27.09
N MET A 514 -9.24 5.46 -28.15
CA MET A 514 -10.69 5.41 -28.04
C MET A 514 -11.15 4.02 -27.63
N ALA A 515 -12.23 3.96 -26.85
CA ALA A 515 -12.90 2.73 -26.49
C ALA A 515 -14.18 2.55 -27.34
N GLN A 516 -14.44 1.33 -27.79
CA GLN A 516 -15.73 0.94 -28.36
C GLN A 516 -16.41 -0.04 -27.42
N VAL A 517 -17.74 0.01 -27.35
CA VAL A 517 -18.52 -0.98 -26.62
C VAL A 517 -19.07 -1.98 -27.61
N ALA A 518 -18.90 -3.26 -27.33
CA ALA A 518 -19.54 -4.35 -28.05
C ALA A 518 -20.41 -5.15 -27.10
N ARG A 519 -21.51 -5.69 -27.61
CA ARG A 519 -22.44 -6.51 -26.83
C ARG A 519 -22.79 -7.81 -27.52
N SER A 520 -23.24 -8.78 -26.74
CA SER A 520 -23.83 -10.03 -27.18
C SER A 520 -25.09 -10.32 -26.39
N VAL A 521 -26.10 -10.85 -27.08
CA VAL A 521 -27.42 -11.21 -26.52
C VAL A 521 -27.69 -12.71 -26.61
N ASP A 522 -26.71 -13.50 -27.07
CA ASP A 522 -26.87 -14.89 -27.51
C ASP A 522 -25.76 -15.81 -26.94
N ASP A 523 -25.56 -15.74 -25.63
CA ASP A 523 -24.53 -16.51 -24.92
C ASP A 523 -23.10 -16.27 -25.43
N GLY A 524 -22.82 -15.05 -25.90
CA GLY A 524 -21.50 -14.64 -26.36
C GLY A 524 -21.17 -15.18 -27.74
N LEU A 525 -22.12 -15.72 -28.51
CA LEU A 525 -21.85 -16.31 -29.82
C LEU A 525 -21.62 -15.23 -30.88
N ASN A 526 -22.48 -14.23 -30.92
CA ASN A 526 -22.38 -13.11 -31.84
C ASN A 526 -22.21 -11.80 -31.08
N TRP A 527 -21.34 -10.94 -31.61
CA TRP A 527 -21.00 -9.65 -31.02
C TRP A 527 -21.26 -8.53 -32.01
N GLU A 528 -21.95 -7.50 -31.55
CA GLU A 528 -22.20 -6.28 -32.32
C GLU A 528 -21.62 -5.08 -31.59
N VAL A 529 -21.07 -4.14 -32.36
CA VAL A 529 -20.54 -2.88 -31.84
C VAL A 529 -21.72 -1.92 -31.63
N ALA A 530 -21.87 -1.42 -30.41
CA ALA A 530 -22.90 -0.46 -30.02
C ALA A 530 -22.68 0.91 -30.68
N SER A 531 -23.73 1.73 -30.80
CA SER A 531 -23.59 3.06 -31.41
C SER A 531 -22.78 4.00 -30.48
N ILE A 532 -21.70 4.58 -31.02
CA ILE A 532 -20.59 5.22 -30.29
C ILE A 532 -20.84 6.70 -29.92
N ALA A 533 -21.99 7.27 -30.30
CA ALA A 533 -22.16 8.73 -30.33
C ALA A 533 -21.93 9.46 -28.99
N GLU A 534 -21.99 8.78 -27.84
CA GLU A 534 -21.96 9.43 -26.51
C GLU A 534 -20.79 9.03 -25.57
N ILE A 535 -19.97 8.00 -25.87
CA ILE A 535 -18.75 7.67 -25.07
C ILE A 535 -17.47 8.26 -25.72
N ALA A 536 -17.63 9.13 -26.73
CA ALA A 536 -16.55 9.62 -27.58
C ALA A 536 -15.65 10.67 -26.92
N THR A 537 -14.51 10.22 -26.38
CA THR A 537 -13.21 10.90 -26.13
C THR A 537 -12.34 9.92 -25.30
N PRO A 538 -11.00 10.06 -25.10
CA PRO A 538 -10.18 8.95 -24.61
C PRO A 538 -10.58 8.53 -23.20
N ALA A 539 -11.50 7.58 -23.13
CA ALA A 539 -12.15 7.14 -21.93
C ALA A 539 -11.71 5.71 -21.71
N SER A 540 -10.56 5.54 -21.06
CA SER A 540 -10.21 4.22 -20.52
C SER A 540 -11.28 3.88 -19.49
N PRO A 541 -12.16 2.91 -19.77
CA PRO A 541 -13.19 2.52 -18.83
C PRO A 541 -12.52 1.76 -17.70
N THR A 542 -12.92 2.09 -16.48
CA THR A 542 -12.33 1.54 -15.26
C THR A 542 -13.21 0.48 -14.62
N GLY A 543 -14.51 0.43 -14.99
CA GLY A 543 -15.45 -0.59 -14.54
C GLY A 543 -16.67 -0.72 -15.45
N ILE A 544 -17.24 -1.93 -15.48
CA ILE A 544 -18.48 -2.26 -16.19
C ILE A 544 -19.33 -3.22 -15.33
N ALA A 545 -20.63 -2.99 -15.28
CA ALA A 545 -21.57 -3.85 -14.55
C ALA A 545 -22.91 -3.95 -15.29
N ILE A 546 -23.54 -5.12 -15.22
CA ILE A 546 -24.89 -5.39 -15.75
C ILE A 546 -25.78 -5.71 -14.55
N ASP A 547 -27.00 -5.17 -14.54
CA ASP A 547 -27.96 -5.41 -13.47
C ASP A 547 -28.52 -6.85 -13.57
N PRO A 548 -28.42 -7.65 -12.50
CA PRO A 548 -28.91 -9.03 -12.51
C PRO A 548 -30.44 -9.15 -12.61
N PHE A 549 -31.17 -8.11 -12.23
CA PHE A 549 -32.64 -8.09 -12.26
C PHE A 549 -33.20 -7.45 -13.53
N ASP A 550 -32.43 -6.61 -14.20
CA ASP A 550 -32.78 -5.97 -15.48
C ASP A 550 -31.58 -5.99 -16.43
N LEU A 551 -31.49 -7.00 -17.31
CA LEU A 551 -30.33 -7.15 -18.18
C LEU A 551 -30.18 -6.02 -19.21
N GLU A 552 -31.23 -5.22 -19.43
CA GLU A 552 -31.13 -4.05 -20.30
C GLU A 552 -30.41 -2.89 -19.61
N HIS A 553 -30.30 -2.93 -18.29
CA HIS A 553 -29.62 -1.93 -17.49
C HIS A 553 -28.13 -2.24 -17.33
N VAL A 554 -27.29 -1.42 -17.97
CA VAL A 554 -25.82 -1.56 -17.95
C VAL A 554 -25.17 -0.26 -17.53
N LEU A 555 -24.16 -0.34 -16.66
CA LEU A 555 -23.35 0.79 -16.22
C LEU A 555 -21.90 0.66 -16.71
N ILE A 556 -21.36 1.76 -17.23
CA ILE A 556 -19.95 1.90 -17.59
C ILE A 556 -19.37 3.12 -16.87
N CYS A 557 -18.34 2.87 -16.07
CA CYS A 557 -17.49 3.89 -15.45
C CYS A 557 -16.37 4.28 -16.42
N THR A 558 -16.27 5.56 -16.74
CA THR A 558 -15.12 6.13 -17.45
C THR A 558 -14.49 7.25 -16.66
N ILE A 559 -13.30 7.70 -17.08
CA ILE A 559 -12.63 8.84 -16.47
C ILE A 559 -13.41 10.17 -16.60
N ASN A 560 -14.40 10.22 -17.49
CA ASN A 560 -15.21 11.41 -17.76
C ASN A 560 -16.60 11.34 -17.11
N GLY A 561 -17.01 10.17 -16.60
CA GLY A 561 -18.31 10.02 -15.97
C GLY A 561 -18.89 8.62 -15.95
N LEU A 562 -20.09 8.54 -15.37
CA LEU A 562 -20.91 7.34 -15.33
C LEU A 562 -21.87 7.35 -16.51
N HIS A 563 -21.89 6.25 -17.25
CA HIS A 563 -22.73 6.05 -18.41
C HIS A 563 -23.70 4.90 -18.16
N ARG A 564 -24.95 5.07 -18.59
CA ARG A 564 -26.03 4.12 -18.39
C ARG A 564 -26.66 3.74 -19.73
N SER A 565 -26.88 2.45 -19.89
CA SER A 565 -27.73 1.87 -20.95
C SER A 565 -29.02 1.33 -20.32
N VAL A 566 -30.10 1.41 -21.09
CA VAL A 566 -31.42 0.81 -20.79
C VAL A 566 -31.89 -0.11 -21.93
N ASP A 567 -30.95 -0.51 -22.80
CA ASP A 567 -31.16 -1.32 -24.00
C ASP A 567 -30.08 -2.41 -24.16
N GLY A 568 -29.53 -2.85 -23.03
CA GLY A 568 -28.61 -3.99 -22.96
C GLY A 568 -27.25 -3.69 -23.56
N GLY A 569 -26.85 -2.43 -23.50
CA GLY A 569 -25.59 -1.92 -24.02
C GLY A 569 -25.59 -1.55 -25.49
N ALA A 570 -26.75 -1.36 -26.14
CA ALA A 570 -26.82 -0.94 -27.54
C ALA A 570 -26.58 0.57 -27.71
N SER A 571 -27.01 1.35 -26.72
CA SER A 571 -26.73 2.78 -26.58
C SER A 571 -26.47 3.14 -25.11
N PHE A 572 -25.73 4.22 -24.90
CA PHE A 572 -25.41 4.72 -23.57
C PHE A 572 -25.66 6.21 -23.51
N SER A 573 -26.13 6.67 -22.35
CA SER A 573 -26.24 8.08 -22.01
C SER A 573 -25.43 8.39 -20.76
N GLN A 574 -24.78 9.54 -20.73
CA GLN A 574 -24.07 9.99 -19.54
C GLN A 574 -25.08 10.42 -18.48
N VAL A 575 -25.05 9.80 -17.31
CA VAL A 575 -25.96 10.08 -16.18
C VAL A 575 -25.29 10.91 -15.10
N ALA A 576 -23.96 10.94 -15.07
CA ALA A 576 -23.20 11.78 -14.15
C ALA A 576 -21.82 12.14 -14.70
N GLU A 577 -21.40 13.38 -14.45
CA GLU A 577 -19.98 13.74 -14.44
C GLU A 577 -19.38 13.24 -13.12
N LEU A 578 -18.37 12.38 -13.23
CA LEU A 578 -17.54 11.95 -12.11
C LEU A 578 -16.15 12.52 -12.36
N PRO A 579 -15.54 13.25 -11.43
CA PRO A 579 -14.15 13.70 -11.55
C PRO A 579 -13.17 12.53 -11.37
N ALA A 580 -13.52 11.31 -11.80
CA ALA A 580 -12.81 10.10 -11.43
C ALA A 580 -11.63 9.80 -12.37
N THR A 581 -10.48 9.46 -11.82
CA THR A 581 -9.43 8.72 -12.55
C THR A 581 -9.66 7.21 -12.51
N GLU A 582 -10.33 6.73 -11.46
CA GLU A 582 -10.68 5.33 -11.23
C GLU A 582 -12.12 5.25 -10.72
N CYS A 583 -12.94 4.38 -11.31
CA CYS A 583 -14.34 4.16 -10.95
C CYS A 583 -14.69 2.70 -11.22
N TYR A 584 -15.33 2.06 -10.26
CA TYR A 584 -15.82 0.70 -10.41
C TYR A 584 -17.32 0.68 -10.11
N ALA A 585 -18.05 -0.27 -10.70
CA ALA A 585 -19.49 -0.39 -10.47
C ALA A 585 -19.85 -1.84 -10.14
N SER A 586 -20.81 -2.02 -9.24
CA SER A 586 -21.35 -3.34 -8.90
C SER A 586 -22.81 -3.20 -8.48
N PHE A 587 -23.65 -4.09 -9.00
CA PHE A 587 -25.04 -4.26 -8.57
C PHE A 587 -25.12 -5.28 -7.45
N ASP A 588 -25.99 -5.02 -6.48
CA ASP A 588 -26.33 -5.98 -5.42
C ASP A 588 -27.07 -7.17 -6.06
N PRO A 589 -26.58 -8.40 -5.90
CA PRO A 589 -27.18 -9.57 -6.53
C PRO A 589 -28.48 -10.03 -5.86
N VAL A 590 -28.85 -9.45 -4.72
CA VAL A 590 -30.04 -9.83 -3.93
C VAL A 590 -31.04 -8.68 -3.86
N ASN A 591 -30.56 -7.46 -3.64
CA ASN A 591 -31.41 -6.29 -3.45
C ASN A 591 -31.57 -5.52 -4.77
N VAL A 592 -32.78 -5.60 -5.34
CA VAL A 592 -33.12 -4.92 -6.61
C VAL A 592 -32.80 -3.43 -6.53
N GLY A 593 -32.17 -2.90 -7.58
CA GLY A 593 -31.86 -1.48 -7.72
C GLY A 593 -30.68 -0.98 -6.88
N LYS A 594 -30.08 -1.81 -6.02
CA LYS A 594 -28.94 -1.35 -5.22
C LYS A 594 -27.64 -1.39 -6.01
N VAL A 595 -26.95 -0.24 -6.07
CA VAL A 595 -25.70 -0.05 -6.81
C VAL A 595 -24.67 0.64 -5.92
N VAL A 596 -23.42 0.18 -6.00
CA VAL A 596 -22.29 0.80 -5.30
C VAL A 596 -21.21 1.15 -6.30
N ILE A 597 -20.74 2.39 -6.25
CA ILE A 597 -19.73 2.96 -7.16
C ILE A 597 -18.63 3.67 -6.34
N PRO A 598 -17.53 2.98 -6.00
CA PRO A 598 -16.33 3.63 -5.51
C PRO A 598 -15.65 4.42 -6.62
N PHE A 599 -15.11 5.58 -6.27
CA PHE A 599 -14.32 6.39 -7.18
C PHE A 599 -13.10 7.00 -6.50
N SER A 600 -12.12 7.38 -7.32
CA SER A 600 -10.95 8.15 -6.91
C SER A 600 -10.58 9.15 -7.99
N ASP A 601 -10.40 10.42 -7.63
CA ASP A 601 -10.03 11.49 -8.57
C ASP A 601 -8.51 11.65 -8.73
N ALA A 602 -8.09 12.48 -9.70
CA ALA A 602 -6.68 12.76 -9.94
C ALA A 602 -6.03 13.57 -8.80
N GLN A 603 -6.84 14.27 -8.02
CA GLN A 603 -6.48 15.13 -6.92
C GLN A 603 -6.49 14.39 -5.56
N GLY A 604 -6.70 13.07 -5.56
CA GLY A 604 -6.70 12.24 -4.35
C GLY A 604 -7.96 12.32 -3.49
N SER A 605 -9.06 12.88 -3.98
CA SER A 605 -10.37 12.71 -3.34
C SER A 605 -10.93 11.33 -3.68
N VAL A 606 -11.50 10.68 -2.68
CA VAL A 606 -12.10 9.35 -2.80
C VAL A 606 -13.48 9.35 -2.16
N GLY A 607 -14.36 8.50 -2.66
CA GLY A 607 -15.71 8.38 -2.15
C GLY A 607 -16.43 7.19 -2.75
N VAL A 608 -17.60 6.88 -2.19
CA VAL A 608 -18.44 5.79 -2.65
C VAL A 608 -19.85 6.30 -2.85
N PHE A 609 -20.32 6.28 -4.08
CA PHE A 609 -21.72 6.55 -4.40
C PHE A 609 -22.55 5.28 -4.19
N VAL A 610 -23.66 5.42 -3.48
CA VAL A 610 -24.62 4.34 -3.25
C VAL A 610 -25.99 4.77 -3.76
N SER A 611 -26.63 3.90 -4.53
CA SER A 611 -28.02 4.06 -4.98
C SER A 611 -28.82 2.83 -4.54
N ALA A 612 -30.11 3.01 -4.25
CA ALA A 612 -31.07 1.91 -4.02
C ALA A 612 -32.16 1.83 -5.11
N ASP A 613 -32.10 2.68 -6.12
CA ASP A 613 -33.12 2.85 -7.15
C ASP A 613 -32.53 2.77 -8.57
N ALA A 614 -31.58 1.85 -8.75
CA ALA A 614 -30.92 1.53 -9.99
C ALA A 614 -30.18 2.73 -10.61
N GLY A 615 -29.56 3.55 -9.76
CA GLY A 615 -28.74 4.68 -10.16
C GLY A 615 -29.52 5.94 -10.53
N VAL A 616 -30.78 6.06 -10.11
CA VAL A 616 -31.58 7.28 -10.30
C VAL A 616 -31.21 8.33 -9.26
N ASN A 617 -31.15 7.97 -7.99
CA ASN A 617 -30.70 8.81 -6.88
C ASN A 617 -29.45 8.22 -6.23
N TRP A 618 -28.58 9.12 -5.73
CA TRP A 618 -27.27 8.75 -5.21
C TRP A 618 -27.00 9.39 -3.86
N ILE A 619 -26.34 8.66 -2.97
CA ILE A 619 -25.80 9.16 -1.71
C ILE A 619 -24.28 9.00 -1.77
N LEU A 620 -23.55 10.08 -1.49
CA LEU A 620 -22.09 10.04 -1.38
C LEU A 620 -21.69 9.67 0.05
N LEU A 621 -20.89 8.60 0.19
CA LEU A 621 -20.28 8.17 1.43
C LEU A 621 -18.76 8.33 1.36
N ASP A 622 -18.20 9.07 2.30
CA ASP A 622 -16.76 9.35 2.41
C ASP A 622 -16.20 9.11 3.83
N LYS A 623 -17.07 9.09 4.85
CA LYS A 623 -16.69 8.83 6.25
C LYS A 623 -16.02 7.47 6.42
N GLY A 624 -14.86 7.46 7.08
CA GLY A 624 -14.10 6.25 7.39
C GLY A 624 -13.20 5.73 6.26
N LEU A 625 -13.18 6.41 5.11
CA LEU A 625 -12.16 6.22 4.08
C LEU A 625 -10.88 6.96 4.49
N SER A 626 -9.72 6.44 4.11
CA SER A 626 -8.45 7.03 4.49
C SER A 626 -7.90 8.05 3.49
N GLY A 627 -8.58 8.26 2.36
CA GLY A 627 -8.12 9.10 1.27
C GLY A 627 -7.24 8.36 0.24
N ALA A 628 -7.02 7.06 0.43
CA ALA A 628 -6.25 6.25 -0.52
C ALA A 628 -7.15 5.73 -1.65
N ARG A 629 -6.55 5.50 -2.83
CA ARG A 629 -7.28 5.08 -4.03
C ARG A 629 -8.10 3.82 -3.81
N LEU A 630 -9.32 3.81 -4.34
CA LEU A 630 -10.22 2.66 -4.34
C LEU A 630 -10.07 1.95 -5.69
N ARG A 631 -9.41 0.78 -5.69
CA ARG A 631 -9.06 0.01 -6.91
C ARG A 631 -9.78 -1.31 -7.11
N SER A 632 -10.88 -1.52 -6.40
CA SER A 632 -11.60 -2.79 -6.43
C SER A 632 -13.07 -2.60 -6.76
N THR A 633 -13.60 -3.54 -7.53
CA THR A 633 -15.04 -3.70 -7.71
C THR A 633 -15.68 -4.02 -6.36
N PRO A 634 -16.73 -3.29 -5.93
CA PRO A 634 -17.41 -3.57 -4.68
C PRO A 634 -17.96 -4.97 -4.65
N LEU A 635 -17.79 -5.62 -3.51
CA LEU A 635 -18.34 -6.94 -3.31
C LEU A 635 -19.52 -6.91 -2.35
N PHE A 636 -20.63 -7.47 -2.83
CA PHE A 636 -21.79 -7.77 -2.02
C PHE A 636 -21.70 -9.18 -1.44
N VAL A 637 -21.84 -9.28 -0.12
CA VAL A 637 -21.97 -10.55 0.58
C VAL A 637 -23.45 -10.84 0.79
N ALA A 638 -24.03 -11.66 -0.08
CA ALA A 638 -25.46 -11.98 -0.09
C ALA A 638 -25.99 -12.48 1.27
N GLU A 639 -25.18 -13.23 2.02
CA GLU A 639 -25.58 -13.85 3.29
C GLU A 639 -25.71 -12.84 4.45
N THR A 640 -24.93 -11.76 4.43
CA THR A 640 -24.87 -10.78 5.51
C THR A 640 -25.39 -9.40 5.10
N GLY A 641 -25.58 -9.16 3.80
CA GLY A 641 -25.90 -7.85 3.23
C GLY A 641 -24.72 -6.88 3.20
N ASP A 642 -23.52 -7.33 3.55
CA ASP A 642 -22.33 -6.48 3.64
C ASP A 642 -21.81 -6.05 2.28
N VAL A 643 -21.25 -4.84 2.24
CA VAL A 643 -20.47 -4.35 1.10
C VAL A 643 -19.02 -4.20 1.51
N LEU A 644 -18.12 -4.88 0.78
CA LEU A 644 -16.69 -4.83 0.99
C LEU A 644 -16.00 -4.10 -0.16
N ILE A 645 -15.05 -3.23 0.19
CA ILE A 645 -14.28 -2.43 -0.76
C ILE A 645 -12.81 -2.48 -0.34
N GLY A 646 -11.92 -2.75 -1.29
CA GLY A 646 -10.48 -2.66 -1.14
C GLY A 646 -9.99 -1.22 -1.34
N GLU A 647 -9.19 -0.75 -0.39
CA GLU A 647 -8.52 0.54 -0.41
C GLU A 647 -7.00 0.33 -0.48
N HIS A 648 -6.32 1.04 -1.40
CA HIS A 648 -4.86 0.97 -1.54
C HIS A 648 -4.17 1.21 -0.19
N PHE A 649 -3.25 0.31 0.16
CA PHE A 649 -2.39 0.39 1.36
C PHE A 649 -3.13 0.39 2.71
N SER A 650 -4.44 0.20 2.70
CA SER A 650 -5.30 0.18 3.90
C SER A 650 -6.08 -1.13 4.06
N GLY A 651 -6.00 -2.04 3.08
CA GLY A 651 -6.63 -3.35 3.12
C GLY A 651 -8.11 -3.31 2.72
N LEU A 652 -8.96 -4.02 3.47
CA LEU A 652 -10.39 -4.12 3.23
C LEU A 652 -11.19 -3.24 4.19
N LEU A 653 -12.14 -2.53 3.61
CA LEU A 653 -13.15 -1.75 4.29
C LEU A 653 -14.51 -2.44 4.20
N ARG A 654 -15.27 -2.41 5.28
CA ARG A 654 -16.67 -2.83 5.34
C ARG A 654 -17.56 -1.61 5.51
N MET A 655 -18.60 -1.52 4.69
CA MET A 655 -19.65 -0.51 4.84
C MET A 655 -20.44 -0.77 6.13
N ILE A 656 -20.62 0.27 6.95
CA ILE A 656 -21.38 0.23 8.21
C ILE A 656 -22.74 0.87 7.95
N GLU A 657 -23.80 0.06 8.16
CA GLU A 657 -25.22 0.40 8.02
C GLU A 657 -25.63 1.02 6.67
N LEU A 658 -26.79 0.60 6.17
CA LEU A 658 -27.33 1.16 4.94
C LEU A 658 -28.01 2.51 5.25
N PRO A 659 -27.75 3.58 4.47
CA PRO A 659 -28.60 4.75 4.57
C PRO A 659 -30.04 4.36 4.23
N VAL A 660 -30.98 4.72 5.11
CA VAL A 660 -32.41 4.54 4.86
C VAL A 660 -32.83 5.60 3.84
N PHE A 661 -33.31 5.16 2.68
CA PHE A 661 -33.90 6.05 1.69
C PHE A 661 -35.27 6.47 2.22
N VAL A 662 -35.35 7.68 2.76
CA VAL A 662 -36.64 8.28 3.07
C VAL A 662 -37.10 8.96 1.80
N ASP A 663 -38.14 8.43 1.16
CA ASP A 663 -38.85 9.15 0.11
C ASP A 663 -39.32 10.48 0.70
N SER A 664 -38.68 11.58 0.31
CA SER A 664 -39.21 12.91 0.59
C SER A 664 -40.41 13.12 -0.34
N PHE A 665 -41.56 12.58 0.03
CA PHE A 665 -42.83 13.13 -0.40
C PHE A 665 -43.14 14.32 0.51
N GLU A 666 -42.94 15.52 -0.02
CA GLU A 666 -43.98 16.56 -0.08
C GLU A 666 -43.75 17.49 -1.27
#